data_AF-A0A564Q1D2-F1
#
_entry.id   AF-A0A564Q1D2-F1
#
_cell.length_a   1.000
_cell.length_b   1.000
_cell.length_c   1.000
_cell.angle_alpha   90.00
_cell.angle_beta   90.00
_cell.angle_gamma   90.00
#
_symmetry.space_group_name_H-M   'P 1'
#
loop_
_entity.id
_entity.type
_entity.pdbx_description
1 polymer ?
#
loop_
_entity_poly.entity_id
_entity_poly.type
_entity_poly.pdbx_seq_one_letter_code
_entity_poly.pdbx_strand_id
1 'polypeptide(L)'
;MIGAVLIIGGGVGGMVASLDLANIGYKVYLVESSPSIGGKMSQLDKTFPTLDCSMCTLAPRMVDLSRHPSIELLAYSEVESVKGKEGDFRVKVRKKARYIDDNCTGCGECSEVCPVEVPNEYEVGCGFRKIIYRPFPQAVPSIFTIDMGHCRKCYKCLDACKDIKAINFSQKDEIIEINVGAIIDTVGFSLFDVSKVEEYGYKIYPNVITGLELERLINASGFTGGEIYRADNHEVPKKIAFIQCVGSRDIHNGVPYCSRVCCMYAIKQAILVKEHHPEIECTIFYIDIRAFGKGYEEFYDRAAEEYGIKFVRGRAAEIYKKGDNHIIRYEDTISGKAGEYECDMAILANAILPNNEKMAEILRLELDGYGFIKSKGLPMETERKGVYVAGVAQDVRDITDTVAMSCGAAALAAGDLASERGKLVKPKEFPLEKDVSSEEARIGVFVCHCGSNIAAVIDTKVVAEYAKTLKNVIYATDTTYACSEEGINNIRTAVVEHNLNRIIVAACTPRTHEPLFRETIQEVGLNPYLFEFANIREHCSWVHKNYPKEANKKAKDIIKSAVARATLLEPQKPEKMPVTQKAIVIGGGVAGMEASYQIARGGFEVHLIEKKEKLGGIFNEMYHLFPDLDPKEIVREKIDKINSNKNIKVHLNTRLEDLSGFVGNFDATLSDGSAISAGAVVLATGGNEWKPNIYGYGQPNVYTQLEIQRLIAEDKISDKEKIVMIQCAGSREKDRRYCSRICCSEAIKNAIDIKKRWPHTEIYVLYRDIRTFSHQAEEMYMEAGKLGVLFIRFDLNERPEVKDDNAVIINDTLLREKFTIKADKVVLSSAVVPDDEYESLSKMLRIPLSSDGFFLEAHLKLRPLDFTSDGFFLCGTAQSPKDYVDTMCQAVGVASRVSILLSKEEIEAEGITSMVDEDLCIGCGICESVCPFMAIKVVEKDGRKKAEVTNVKCKGCGVCAASCTMRAITMRHFTDDQLIAEERAILEA
;
A
#
# COMPACT_ATOMS: atom_id res chain seq x y z
N MET A 1 16.43 -29.44 2.22
CA MET A 1 15.56 -28.29 1.92
C MET A 1 16.45 -27.06 1.88
N ILE A 2 16.17 -26.08 1.02
CA ILE A 2 17.02 -24.89 0.85
C ILE A 2 16.30 -23.67 1.45
N GLY A 3 16.97 -22.95 2.36
CA GLY A 3 16.47 -21.73 3.01
C GLY A 3 16.55 -20.46 2.14
N ALA A 4 16.27 -20.60 0.83
CA ALA A 4 16.28 -19.50 -0.11
C ALA A 4 14.97 -19.47 -0.91
N VAL A 5 14.52 -18.28 -1.28
CA VAL A 5 13.27 -18.07 -2.05
C VAL A 5 13.56 -17.27 -3.31
N LEU A 6 12.99 -17.70 -4.43
CA LEU A 6 13.00 -16.93 -5.67
C LEU A 6 11.72 -16.10 -5.77
N ILE A 7 11.87 -14.81 -6.04
CA ILE A 7 10.78 -13.90 -6.39
C ILE A 7 10.92 -13.52 -7.86
N ILE A 8 9.83 -13.65 -8.62
CA ILE A 8 9.78 -13.30 -10.04
C ILE A 8 8.92 -12.04 -10.21
N GLY A 9 9.53 -10.96 -10.71
CA GLY A 9 8.90 -9.65 -10.88
C GLY A 9 9.23 -8.68 -9.75
N GLY A 10 9.84 -7.54 -10.07
CA GLY A 10 10.25 -6.48 -9.16
C GLY A 10 9.23 -5.35 -8.98
N GLY A 11 7.93 -5.63 -9.15
CA GLY A 11 6.86 -4.69 -8.82
C GLY A 11 6.66 -4.54 -7.31
N VAL A 12 5.68 -3.73 -6.89
CA VAL A 12 5.39 -3.51 -5.45
C VAL A 12 5.18 -4.83 -4.68
N GLY A 13 4.51 -5.81 -5.29
CA GLY A 13 4.29 -7.12 -4.68
C GLY A 13 5.57 -7.91 -4.46
N GLY A 14 6.40 -8.05 -5.50
CA GLY A 14 7.67 -8.76 -5.39
C GLY A 14 8.66 -8.09 -4.45
N MET A 15 8.68 -6.75 -4.40
CA MET A 15 9.52 -6.01 -3.45
C MET A 15 9.07 -6.24 -2.00
N VAL A 16 7.76 -6.21 -1.73
CA VAL A 16 7.22 -6.50 -0.39
C VAL A 16 7.55 -7.93 0.03
N ALA A 17 7.27 -8.92 -0.84
CA ALA A 17 7.57 -10.32 -0.53
C ALA A 17 9.07 -10.55 -0.27
N SER A 18 9.94 -9.91 -1.06
CA SER A 18 11.39 -10.00 -0.89
C SER A 18 11.84 -9.43 0.47
N LEU A 19 11.39 -8.22 0.80
CA LEU A 19 11.75 -7.58 2.07
C LEU A 19 11.20 -8.35 3.27
N ASP A 20 9.97 -8.84 3.20
CA ASP A 20 9.36 -9.64 4.27
C ASP A 20 10.17 -10.92 4.52
N LEU A 21 10.42 -11.73 3.49
CA LEU A 21 11.19 -12.98 3.61
C LEU A 21 12.62 -12.73 4.10
N ALA A 22 13.27 -11.69 3.59
CA ALA A 22 14.63 -11.37 3.99
C ALA A 22 14.71 -10.92 5.45
N ASN A 23 13.73 -10.14 5.93
CA ASN A 23 13.63 -9.71 7.32
C ASN A 23 13.18 -10.83 8.28
N ILE A 24 12.43 -11.83 7.80
CA ILE A 24 12.14 -13.05 8.58
C ILE A 24 13.41 -13.90 8.75
N GLY A 25 14.35 -13.82 7.82
CA GLY A 25 15.62 -14.54 7.87
C GLY A 25 15.78 -15.58 6.77
N TYR A 26 15.41 -15.26 5.54
CA TYR A 26 15.67 -16.09 4.36
C TYR A 26 16.59 -15.38 3.35
N LYS A 27 17.36 -16.17 2.60
CA LYS A 27 18.03 -15.66 1.39
C LYS A 27 16.98 -15.47 0.30
N VAL A 28 17.00 -14.35 -0.40
CA VAL A 28 16.07 -14.04 -1.47
C VAL A 28 16.82 -13.75 -2.75
N TYR A 29 16.36 -14.31 -3.86
CA TYR A 29 16.74 -13.93 -5.20
C TYR A 29 15.54 -13.20 -5.83
N LEU A 30 15.69 -11.93 -6.20
CA LEU A 30 14.64 -11.18 -6.91
C LEU A 30 15.04 -11.03 -8.36
N VAL A 31 14.28 -11.65 -9.27
CA VAL A 31 14.49 -11.56 -10.72
C VAL A 31 13.54 -10.52 -11.31
N GLU A 32 14.10 -9.51 -11.97
CA GLU A 32 13.33 -8.45 -12.65
C GLU A 32 13.77 -8.35 -14.11
N SER A 33 12.80 -8.44 -15.03
CA SER A 33 13.07 -8.51 -16.47
C SER A 33 13.50 -7.17 -17.06
N SER A 34 13.01 -6.06 -16.51
CA SER A 34 13.42 -4.72 -16.92
C SER A 34 14.72 -4.28 -16.22
N PRO A 35 15.37 -3.20 -16.67
CA PRO A 35 16.60 -2.73 -16.04
C PRO A 35 16.44 -2.24 -14.59
N SER A 36 15.22 -2.07 -14.08
CA SER A 36 14.96 -1.54 -12.73
C SER A 36 13.74 -2.19 -12.09
N ILE A 37 13.77 -2.39 -10.78
CA ILE A 37 12.57 -2.67 -10.00
C ILE A 37 11.68 -1.41 -9.91
N GLY A 38 10.46 -1.56 -9.40
CA GLY A 38 9.45 -0.50 -9.25
C GLY A 38 8.12 -0.82 -9.95
N GLY A 39 8.20 -1.54 -11.07
CA GLY A 39 7.03 -1.95 -11.87
C GLY A 39 6.16 -0.76 -12.31
N LYS A 40 4.86 -1.00 -12.51
CA LYS A 40 3.92 0.06 -12.93
C LYS A 40 3.72 1.16 -11.88
N MET A 41 3.96 0.89 -10.60
CA MET A 41 3.76 1.86 -9.52
C MET A 41 4.73 3.04 -9.64
N SER A 42 5.95 2.84 -10.14
CA SER A 42 6.91 3.95 -10.33
C SER A 42 6.49 4.92 -11.44
N GLN A 43 5.68 4.45 -12.39
CA GLN A 43 5.15 5.28 -13.48
C GLN A 43 4.02 6.22 -13.04
N LEU A 44 3.38 5.95 -11.90
CA LEU A 44 2.29 6.77 -11.37
C LEU A 44 2.83 8.06 -10.76
N ASP A 45 2.06 9.15 -10.74
CA ASP A 45 2.41 10.35 -9.96
C ASP A 45 2.05 10.17 -8.48
N LYS A 46 0.75 10.04 -8.20
CA LYS A 46 0.20 9.79 -6.86
C LYS A 46 -0.65 8.53 -6.82
N THR A 47 -1.02 8.09 -5.61
CA THR A 47 -1.86 6.90 -5.40
C THR A 47 -3.16 7.24 -4.68
N PHE A 48 -4.29 6.68 -5.14
CA PHE A 48 -5.58 6.84 -4.45
C PHE A 48 -5.66 5.91 -3.24
N PRO A 49 -6.45 6.23 -2.20
CA PRO A 49 -7.23 7.46 -2.03
C PRO A 49 -6.45 8.56 -1.27
N THR A 50 -5.24 8.27 -0.80
CA THR A 50 -4.44 9.15 0.06
C THR A 50 -3.80 10.32 -0.70
N LEU A 51 -3.64 10.20 -2.02
CA LEU A 51 -2.89 11.13 -2.87
C LEU A 51 -1.40 11.21 -2.52
N ASP A 52 -0.85 10.18 -1.89
CA ASP A 52 0.59 10.08 -1.64
C ASP A 52 1.33 9.93 -2.96
N CYS A 53 2.45 10.64 -3.10
CA CYS A 53 3.36 10.47 -4.22
C CYS A 53 3.85 9.02 -4.26
N SER A 54 3.66 8.36 -5.42
CA SER A 54 4.01 6.95 -5.62
C SER A 54 5.49 6.71 -5.28
N MET A 55 6.38 7.55 -5.80
CA MET A 55 7.82 7.42 -5.61
C MET A 55 8.27 7.73 -4.20
N CYS A 56 7.60 8.63 -3.48
CA CYS A 56 7.93 8.89 -2.06
C CYS A 56 7.70 7.65 -1.18
N THR A 57 6.76 6.80 -1.59
CA THR A 57 6.43 5.57 -0.85
C THR A 57 7.18 4.35 -1.40
N LEU A 58 7.50 4.35 -2.70
CA LEU A 58 8.14 3.24 -3.40
C LEU A 58 9.68 3.29 -3.35
N ALA A 59 10.30 4.46 -3.58
CA ALA A 59 11.76 4.60 -3.66
C ALA A 59 12.48 4.10 -2.40
N PRO A 60 12.02 4.40 -1.16
CA PRO A 60 12.67 3.86 0.04
C PRO A 60 12.76 2.35 0.01
N ARG A 61 11.68 1.67 -0.37
CA ARG A 61 11.65 0.19 -0.45
C ARG A 61 12.55 -0.36 -1.53
N MET A 62 12.66 0.33 -2.68
CA MET A 62 13.59 -0.05 -3.73
C MET A 62 15.03 -0.02 -3.23
N VAL A 63 15.39 1.03 -2.49
CA VAL A 63 16.71 1.21 -1.90
C VAL A 63 16.97 0.24 -0.74
N ASP A 64 16.00 0.05 0.16
CA ASP A 64 16.10 -0.93 1.25
C ASP A 64 16.36 -2.33 0.68
N LEU A 65 15.68 -2.67 -0.43
CA LEU A 65 15.85 -3.95 -1.09
C LEU A 65 17.26 -4.11 -1.68
N SER A 66 17.78 -3.10 -2.39
CA SER A 66 19.11 -3.19 -3.00
C SER A 66 20.24 -3.23 -1.96
N ARG A 67 20.01 -2.66 -0.77
CA ARG A 67 20.96 -2.63 0.35
C ARG A 67 20.83 -3.82 1.31
N HIS A 68 19.82 -4.67 1.14
CA HIS A 68 19.58 -5.77 2.06
C HIS A 68 20.57 -6.93 1.83
N PRO A 69 21.36 -7.36 2.84
CA PRO A 69 22.45 -8.34 2.65
C PRO A 69 21.96 -9.74 2.24
N SER A 70 20.72 -10.07 2.59
CA SER A 70 20.08 -11.34 2.23
C SER A 70 19.26 -11.28 0.92
N ILE A 71 19.23 -10.15 0.21
CA ILE A 71 18.53 -10.05 -1.08
C ILE A 71 19.57 -9.94 -2.19
N GLU A 72 19.42 -10.76 -3.22
CA GLU A 72 20.20 -10.68 -4.45
C GLU A 72 19.28 -10.22 -5.58
N LEU A 73 19.46 -8.97 -5.98
CA LEU A 73 18.70 -8.37 -7.06
C LEU A 73 19.32 -8.72 -8.42
N LEU A 74 18.65 -9.57 -9.19
CA LEU A 74 18.97 -9.92 -10.56
C LEU A 74 18.09 -9.08 -11.50
N ALA A 75 18.36 -7.77 -11.55
CA ALA A 75 17.70 -6.86 -12.48
C ALA A 75 18.20 -7.08 -13.92
N TYR A 76 17.36 -6.75 -14.90
CA TYR A 76 17.58 -7.07 -16.31
C TYR A 76 17.81 -8.57 -16.58
N SER A 77 17.10 -9.42 -15.83
CA SER A 77 17.24 -10.87 -15.89
C SER A 77 15.89 -11.57 -16.01
N GLU A 78 15.86 -12.75 -16.62
CA GLU A 78 14.63 -13.51 -16.85
C GLU A 78 14.80 -14.98 -16.47
N VAL A 79 13.78 -15.56 -15.84
CA VAL A 79 13.75 -17.00 -15.58
C VAL A 79 13.54 -17.75 -16.90
N GLU A 80 14.39 -18.74 -17.17
CA GLU A 80 14.29 -19.58 -18.38
C GLU A 80 13.66 -20.95 -18.10
N SER A 81 13.99 -21.56 -16.95
CA SER A 81 13.46 -22.87 -16.62
C SER A 81 13.50 -23.14 -15.12
N VAL A 82 12.50 -23.88 -14.64
CA VAL A 82 12.41 -24.34 -13.25
C VAL A 82 12.24 -25.86 -13.23
N LYS A 83 13.17 -26.55 -12.58
CA LYS A 83 13.11 -28.00 -12.34
C LYS A 83 13.09 -28.28 -10.84
N GLY A 84 12.63 -29.48 -10.46
CA GLY A 84 12.58 -29.87 -9.05
C GLY A 84 11.19 -29.68 -8.43
N LYS A 85 11.16 -29.73 -7.10
CA LYS A 85 9.94 -29.77 -6.27
C LYS A 85 10.11 -28.91 -5.03
N GLU A 86 9.03 -28.71 -4.28
CA GLU A 86 9.01 -28.01 -2.99
C GLU A 86 10.24 -28.35 -2.14
N GLY A 87 10.94 -27.31 -1.67
CA GLY A 87 12.14 -27.40 -0.86
C GLY A 87 13.45 -27.62 -1.62
N ASP A 88 13.41 -27.92 -2.93
CA ASP A 88 14.58 -28.16 -3.78
C ASP A 88 14.27 -27.89 -5.27
N PHE A 89 14.14 -26.61 -5.62
CA PHE A 89 14.04 -26.14 -7.00
C PHE A 89 15.40 -25.71 -7.54
N ARG A 90 15.67 -26.10 -8.79
CA ARG A 90 16.82 -25.65 -9.58
C ARG A 90 16.31 -24.74 -10.68
N VAL A 91 16.76 -23.49 -10.67
CA VAL A 91 16.27 -22.44 -11.56
C VAL A 91 17.42 -21.93 -12.42
N LYS A 92 17.19 -21.82 -13.73
CA LYS A 92 18.09 -21.12 -14.64
C LYS A 92 17.56 -19.71 -14.89
N VAL A 93 18.40 -18.73 -14.65
CA VAL A 93 18.12 -17.30 -14.87
C VAL A 93 19.08 -16.77 -15.92
N ARG A 94 18.55 -16.18 -16.99
CA ARG A 94 19.34 -15.44 -17.97
C ARG A 94 19.53 -14.00 -17.49
N LYS A 95 20.75 -13.64 -17.12
CA LYS A 95 21.16 -12.25 -16.89
C LYS A 95 21.54 -11.63 -18.22
N LYS A 96 20.75 -10.65 -18.70
CA LYS A 96 20.98 -10.01 -20.00
C LYS A 96 22.16 -9.06 -19.93
N ALA A 97 22.92 -8.94 -21.02
CA ALA A 97 24.03 -7.98 -21.10
C ALA A 97 23.49 -6.54 -21.06
N ARG A 98 23.89 -5.77 -20.04
CA ARG A 98 23.64 -4.31 -19.98
C ARG A 98 24.60 -3.52 -20.88
N TYR A 99 25.72 -4.14 -21.22
CA TYR A 99 26.94 -3.54 -21.78
C TYR A 99 27.58 -2.51 -20.86
N ILE A 100 27.29 -2.63 -19.55
CA ILE A 100 27.74 -1.79 -18.46
C ILE A 100 28.12 -2.72 -17.30
N ASP A 101 29.33 -2.54 -16.77
CA ASP A 101 29.85 -3.28 -15.63
C ASP A 101 29.36 -2.66 -14.30
N ASP A 102 29.41 -3.46 -13.22
CA ASP A 102 28.80 -3.12 -11.93
C ASP A 102 29.48 -1.94 -11.20
N ASN A 103 30.63 -1.46 -11.68
CA ASN A 103 31.31 -0.25 -11.17
C ASN A 103 30.71 1.07 -11.71
N CYS A 104 29.61 1.01 -12.45
CA CYS A 104 28.86 2.19 -12.90
C CYS A 104 28.39 3.05 -11.72
N THR A 105 28.68 4.35 -11.76
CA THR A 105 28.28 5.29 -10.70
C THR A 105 26.88 5.87 -10.88
N GLY A 106 26.24 5.66 -12.04
CA GLY A 106 24.93 6.23 -12.34
C GLY A 106 24.93 7.74 -12.64
N CYS A 107 26.09 8.38 -12.85
CA CYS A 107 26.20 9.85 -12.98
C CYS A 107 25.51 10.48 -14.20
N GLY A 108 25.25 9.71 -15.26
CA GLY A 108 24.49 10.16 -16.43
C GLY A 108 25.26 10.85 -17.55
N GLU A 109 26.54 11.21 -17.37
CA GLU A 109 27.37 11.89 -18.40
C GLU A 109 27.37 11.16 -19.76
N CYS A 110 27.38 9.82 -19.71
CA CYS A 110 27.34 8.99 -20.92
C CYS A 110 26.06 9.14 -21.75
N SER A 111 24.93 9.49 -21.12
CA SER A 111 23.65 9.72 -21.80
C SER A 111 23.60 11.09 -22.46
N GLU A 112 24.21 12.12 -21.85
CA GLU A 112 24.25 13.48 -22.39
C GLU A 112 24.97 13.54 -23.75
N VAL A 113 26.04 12.76 -23.90
CA VAL A 113 26.82 12.71 -25.14
C VAL A 113 26.22 11.80 -26.23
N CYS A 114 25.13 11.08 -25.91
CA CYS A 114 24.50 10.16 -26.85
C CYS A 114 23.68 10.93 -27.91
N PRO A 115 24.02 10.82 -29.21
CA PRO A 115 23.39 11.64 -30.25
C PRO A 115 22.06 11.07 -30.77
N VAL A 116 21.61 9.92 -30.28
CA VAL A 116 20.42 9.23 -30.79
C VAL A 116 19.38 9.12 -29.69
N GLU A 117 18.15 9.41 -30.08
CA GLU A 117 16.96 9.33 -29.25
C GLU A 117 15.99 8.30 -29.81
N VAL A 118 15.28 7.62 -28.92
CA VAL A 118 14.23 6.66 -29.24
C VAL A 118 13.02 6.94 -28.33
N PRO A 119 11.78 6.59 -28.74
CA PRO A 119 10.62 6.70 -27.87
C PRO A 119 10.86 6.01 -26.53
N ASN A 120 10.46 6.65 -25.43
CA ASN A 120 10.73 6.12 -24.10
C ASN A 120 9.58 5.20 -23.63
N GLU A 121 9.88 3.91 -23.46
CA GLU A 121 8.90 2.91 -23.02
C GLU A 121 8.43 3.15 -21.57
N TYR A 122 9.29 3.75 -20.73
CA TYR A 122 8.91 4.16 -19.37
C TYR A 122 7.91 5.32 -19.37
N GLU A 123 7.99 6.18 -20.39
CA GLU A 123 7.04 7.26 -20.63
C GLU A 123 5.89 6.79 -21.54
N VAL A 124 5.65 5.47 -21.61
CA VAL A 124 4.60 4.81 -22.42
C VAL A 124 4.61 5.20 -23.91
N GLY A 125 5.80 5.47 -24.45
CA GLY A 125 5.98 5.89 -25.84
C GLY A 125 5.83 7.39 -26.05
N CYS A 126 5.51 8.15 -25.00
CA CYS A 126 5.63 9.60 -24.99
C CYS A 126 7.08 10.03 -24.73
N GLY A 127 7.48 11.21 -25.21
CA GLY A 127 8.84 11.70 -25.04
C GLY A 127 9.92 10.77 -25.62
N PHE A 128 11.18 11.06 -25.28
CA PHE A 128 12.33 10.35 -25.83
C PHE A 128 13.34 10.00 -24.73
N ARG A 129 14.04 8.88 -24.91
CA ARG A 129 15.22 8.51 -24.13
C ARG A 129 16.41 8.33 -25.04
N LYS A 130 17.61 8.37 -24.45
CA LYS A 130 18.86 8.03 -25.12
C LYS A 130 19.02 6.51 -25.26
N ILE A 131 19.97 6.09 -26.08
CA ILE A 131 20.31 4.66 -26.27
C ILE A 131 20.99 4.08 -25.03
N ILE A 132 21.89 4.85 -24.40
CA ILE A 132 22.43 4.53 -23.08
C ILE A 132 21.57 5.27 -22.05
N TYR A 133 20.83 4.51 -21.25
CA TYR A 133 19.76 5.06 -20.43
C TYR A 133 19.66 4.38 -19.06
N ARG A 134 19.07 5.11 -18.13
CA ARG A 134 18.49 4.59 -16.89
C ARG A 134 16.97 4.78 -17.01
N PRO A 135 16.11 3.79 -16.69
CA PRO A 135 14.68 3.86 -16.99
C PRO A 135 13.98 5.12 -16.45
N PHE A 136 14.33 5.53 -15.23
CA PHE A 136 13.85 6.75 -14.58
C PHE A 136 14.88 7.22 -13.54
N PRO A 137 14.81 8.47 -13.03
CA PRO A 137 15.85 9.02 -12.16
C PRO A 137 16.11 8.23 -10.87
N GLN A 138 15.09 7.62 -10.26
CA GLN A 138 15.21 6.83 -9.03
C GLN A 138 15.28 5.31 -9.27
N ALA A 139 15.65 4.89 -10.48
CA ALA A 139 15.74 3.48 -10.83
C ALA A 139 16.74 2.74 -9.93
N VAL A 140 16.40 1.49 -9.59
CA VAL A 140 17.22 0.59 -8.77
C VAL A 140 17.36 -0.76 -9.50
N PRO A 141 18.58 -1.24 -9.76
CA PRO A 141 19.85 -0.59 -9.43
C PRO A 141 20.07 0.68 -10.24
N SER A 142 20.79 1.65 -9.68
CA SER A 142 21.15 2.90 -10.34
C SER A 142 22.28 2.72 -11.38
N ILE A 143 22.08 1.77 -12.30
CA ILE A 143 23.02 1.38 -13.35
C ILE A 143 22.40 1.63 -14.72
N PHE A 144 23.19 2.16 -15.65
CA PHE A 144 22.76 2.40 -17.03
C PHE A 144 22.69 1.09 -17.84
N THR A 145 21.95 1.11 -18.94
CA THR A 145 21.83 0.02 -19.91
C THR A 145 21.97 0.57 -21.32
N ILE A 146 22.64 -0.16 -22.21
CA ILE A 146 22.74 0.20 -23.63
C ILE A 146 21.74 -0.62 -24.45
N ASP A 147 20.84 0.07 -25.15
CA ASP A 147 19.97 -0.53 -26.15
C ASP A 147 20.73 -0.83 -27.45
N MET A 148 21.28 -2.04 -27.55
CA MET A 148 22.05 -2.43 -28.73
C MET A 148 21.23 -2.58 -30.01
N GLY A 149 19.89 -2.64 -29.93
CA GLY A 149 19.02 -2.65 -31.11
C GLY A 149 19.07 -1.32 -31.87
N HIS A 150 19.30 -0.22 -31.16
CA HIS A 150 19.35 1.12 -31.74
C HIS A 150 20.77 1.72 -31.77
N CYS A 151 21.74 1.13 -31.06
CA CYS A 151 23.11 1.63 -30.91
C CYS A 151 23.85 1.79 -32.26
N ARG A 152 24.41 2.99 -32.48
CA ARG A 152 25.21 3.33 -33.68
C ARG A 152 26.71 3.08 -33.52
N LYS A 153 27.16 2.62 -32.34
CA LYS A 153 28.58 2.36 -32.02
C LYS A 153 29.52 3.52 -32.37
N CYS A 154 29.12 4.76 -32.04
CA CYS A 154 29.96 5.95 -32.20
C CYS A 154 30.96 6.17 -31.04
N TYR A 155 30.85 5.36 -29.97
CA TYR A 155 31.73 5.30 -28.80
C TYR A 155 31.91 6.57 -27.96
N LYS A 156 31.17 7.66 -28.23
CA LYS A 156 31.20 8.89 -27.40
C LYS A 156 30.92 8.63 -25.91
N CYS A 157 30.03 7.70 -25.61
CA CYS A 157 29.73 7.31 -24.22
C CYS A 157 30.97 6.70 -23.52
N LEU A 158 31.84 6.01 -24.24
CA LEU A 158 33.09 5.44 -23.70
C LEU A 158 34.05 6.56 -23.29
N ASP A 159 34.16 7.61 -24.12
CA ASP A 159 35.00 8.78 -23.82
C ASP A 159 34.49 9.54 -22.59
N ALA A 160 33.17 9.71 -22.45
CA ALA A 160 32.56 10.30 -21.26
C ALA A 160 32.79 9.44 -20.00
N CYS A 161 32.78 8.11 -20.14
CA CYS A 161 32.99 7.19 -19.02
C CYS A 161 34.48 6.79 -18.83
N LYS A 162 35.44 7.55 -19.36
CA LYS A 162 36.86 7.14 -19.38
C LYS A 162 37.51 6.99 -18.00
N ASP A 163 37.01 7.71 -17.00
CA ASP A 163 37.56 7.71 -15.64
C ASP A 163 36.99 6.54 -14.82
N ILE A 164 35.70 6.26 -14.98
CA ILE A 164 35.02 5.14 -14.29
C ILE A 164 35.24 3.80 -15.01
N LYS A 165 35.33 3.82 -16.34
CA LYS A 165 35.52 2.65 -17.22
C LYS A 165 34.47 1.55 -17.02
N ALA A 166 33.21 1.93 -16.87
CA ALA A 166 32.11 0.97 -16.69
C ALA A 166 31.52 0.44 -18.01
N ILE A 167 31.77 1.08 -19.16
CA ILE A 167 31.14 0.67 -20.43
C ILE A 167 31.89 -0.50 -21.07
N ASN A 168 31.18 -1.63 -21.27
CA ASN A 168 31.75 -2.86 -21.80
C ASN A 168 30.88 -3.48 -22.91
N PHE A 169 31.18 -3.13 -24.17
CA PHE A 169 30.49 -3.66 -25.36
C PHE A 169 30.74 -5.16 -25.64
N SER A 170 31.67 -5.80 -24.92
CA SER A 170 31.96 -7.23 -25.09
C SER A 170 31.13 -8.14 -24.17
N GLN A 171 30.36 -7.54 -23.24
CA GLN A 171 29.48 -8.28 -22.34
C GLN A 171 28.47 -9.13 -23.13
N LYS A 172 28.20 -10.34 -22.63
CA LYS A 172 27.24 -11.28 -23.20
C LYS A 172 26.23 -11.69 -22.13
N ASP A 173 25.08 -12.16 -22.57
CA ASP A 173 24.11 -12.80 -21.68
C ASP A 173 24.78 -13.95 -20.93
N GLU A 174 24.46 -14.07 -19.65
CA GLU A 174 24.96 -15.10 -18.75
C GLU A 174 23.81 -15.96 -18.24
N ILE A 175 24.02 -17.27 -18.14
CA ILE A 175 23.07 -18.18 -17.48
C ILE A 175 23.56 -18.45 -16.07
N ILE A 176 22.77 -18.02 -15.09
CA ILE A 176 23.01 -18.23 -13.67
C ILE A 176 22.11 -19.40 -13.22
N GLU A 177 22.68 -20.38 -12.51
CA GLU A 177 21.91 -21.43 -11.85
C GLU A 177 21.78 -21.12 -10.37
N ILE A 178 20.54 -21.05 -9.89
CA ILE A 178 20.23 -20.81 -8.47
C ILE A 178 19.37 -21.96 -7.93
N ASN A 179 19.58 -22.29 -6.66
CA ASN A 179 18.80 -23.31 -5.98
C ASN A 179 17.96 -22.64 -4.88
N VAL A 180 16.66 -22.92 -4.85
CA VAL A 180 15.71 -22.31 -3.92
C VAL A 180 14.73 -23.33 -3.37
N GLY A 181 14.22 -23.10 -2.17
CA GLY A 181 13.20 -23.93 -1.54
C GLY A 181 11.78 -23.59 -1.96
N ALA A 182 11.51 -22.33 -2.28
CA ALA A 182 10.20 -21.85 -2.72
C ALA A 182 10.33 -20.79 -3.82
N ILE A 183 9.25 -20.58 -4.57
CA ILE A 183 9.14 -19.60 -5.65
C ILE A 183 7.86 -18.78 -5.43
N ILE A 184 7.94 -17.47 -5.58
CA ILE A 184 6.78 -16.58 -5.62
C ILE A 184 6.76 -15.84 -6.95
N ASP A 185 5.70 -16.07 -7.71
CA ASP A 185 5.43 -15.34 -8.95
C ASP A 185 4.60 -14.10 -8.66
N THR A 186 5.17 -12.94 -8.97
CA THR A 186 4.54 -11.63 -8.82
C THR A 186 4.62 -10.82 -10.11
N VAL A 187 4.70 -11.52 -11.25
CA VAL A 187 4.63 -10.87 -12.56
C VAL A 187 3.37 -10.02 -12.60
N GLY A 188 3.56 -8.76 -12.99
CA GLY A 188 2.51 -7.76 -13.00
C GLY A 188 1.51 -8.00 -14.14
N PHE A 189 1.15 -6.92 -14.82
CA PHE A 189 0.11 -6.96 -15.82
C PHE A 189 0.52 -6.20 -17.08
N SER A 190 -0.19 -6.50 -18.16
CA SER A 190 -0.16 -5.72 -19.39
C SER A 190 -1.44 -4.88 -19.50
N LEU A 191 -1.40 -3.83 -20.32
CA LEU A 191 -2.56 -2.99 -20.57
C LEU A 191 -3.20 -3.41 -21.89
N PHE A 192 -4.53 -3.38 -21.94
CA PHE A 192 -5.26 -3.56 -23.17
C PHE A 192 -4.89 -2.48 -24.18
N ASP A 193 -4.68 -2.89 -25.42
CA ASP A 193 -4.38 -2.00 -26.54
C ASP A 193 -5.65 -1.30 -27.01
N VAL A 194 -5.86 -0.07 -26.52
CA VAL A 194 -7.10 0.68 -26.76
C VAL A 194 -7.27 1.15 -28.20
N SER A 195 -6.26 1.02 -29.10
CA SER A 195 -6.51 1.25 -30.53
C SER A 195 -7.44 0.21 -31.16
N LYS A 196 -7.73 -0.90 -30.47
CA LYS A 196 -8.74 -1.88 -30.88
C LYS A 196 -10.18 -1.39 -30.66
N VAL A 197 -10.37 -0.33 -29.87
CA VAL A 197 -11.65 0.35 -29.69
C VAL A 197 -11.69 1.53 -30.68
N GLU A 198 -11.89 1.20 -31.95
CA GLU A 198 -11.76 2.13 -33.08
C GLU A 198 -12.67 3.36 -32.93
N GLU A 199 -13.84 3.18 -32.32
CA GLU A 199 -14.83 4.24 -32.07
C GLU A 199 -14.32 5.37 -31.16
N TYR A 200 -13.20 5.19 -30.44
CA TYR A 200 -12.61 6.23 -29.60
C TYR A 200 -11.45 6.96 -30.26
N GLY A 201 -10.95 6.51 -31.42
CA GLY A 201 -9.97 7.24 -32.21
C GLY A 201 -8.59 7.41 -31.56
N TYR A 202 -8.19 6.52 -30.64
CA TYR A 202 -6.84 6.52 -30.05
C TYR A 202 -5.77 6.38 -31.13
N LYS A 203 -4.70 7.19 -31.05
CA LYS A 203 -3.64 7.35 -32.09
C LYS A 203 -4.10 7.89 -33.44
N ILE A 204 -5.40 8.14 -33.63
CA ILE A 204 -5.95 8.84 -34.79
C ILE A 204 -6.14 10.32 -34.44
N TYR A 205 -6.60 10.61 -33.23
CA TYR A 205 -6.80 11.97 -32.73
C TYR A 205 -5.70 12.38 -31.72
N PRO A 206 -5.09 13.58 -31.89
CA PRO A 206 -3.88 13.97 -31.14
C PRO A 206 -4.09 14.20 -29.63
N ASN A 207 -5.31 14.38 -29.14
CA ASN A 207 -5.60 14.56 -27.70
C ASN A 207 -6.53 13.48 -27.12
N VAL A 208 -6.60 12.32 -27.77
CA VAL A 208 -7.18 11.12 -27.16
C VAL A 208 -6.01 10.27 -26.65
N ILE A 209 -5.85 10.24 -25.33
CA ILE A 209 -4.75 9.57 -24.64
C ILE A 209 -5.28 8.58 -23.61
N THR A 210 -4.43 7.72 -23.09
CA THR A 210 -4.70 6.75 -22.04
C THR A 210 -4.50 7.34 -20.65
N GLY A 211 -5.06 6.68 -19.64
CA GLY A 211 -4.82 7.04 -18.25
C GLY A 211 -3.34 7.02 -17.87
N LEU A 212 -2.54 6.07 -18.39
CA LEU A 212 -1.11 6.00 -18.04
C LEU A 212 -0.28 7.08 -18.75
N GLU A 213 -0.65 7.50 -19.97
CA GLU A 213 -0.04 8.67 -20.62
C GLU A 213 -0.31 9.95 -19.81
N LEU A 214 -1.52 10.12 -19.26
CA LEU A 214 -1.82 11.23 -18.37
C LEU A 214 -0.99 11.19 -17.07
N GLU A 215 -0.74 10.01 -16.49
CA GLU A 215 0.20 9.90 -15.35
C GLU A 215 1.58 10.45 -15.72
N ARG A 216 2.07 10.17 -16.93
CA ARG A 216 3.39 10.64 -17.37
C ARG A 216 3.41 12.14 -17.68
N LEU A 217 2.30 12.71 -18.15
CA LEU A 217 2.14 14.16 -18.32
C LEU A 217 2.12 14.91 -16.99
N ILE A 218 1.38 14.40 -15.99
CA ILE A 218 1.21 15.12 -14.71
C ILE A 218 2.34 14.87 -13.71
N ASN A 219 3.14 13.82 -13.92
CA ASN A 219 4.24 13.48 -13.03
C ASN A 219 5.37 14.53 -13.14
N ALA A 220 5.80 15.05 -11.99
CA ALA A 220 6.91 16.00 -11.87
C ALA A 220 8.24 15.53 -12.50
N SER A 221 8.47 14.21 -12.55
CA SER A 221 9.63 13.57 -13.19
C SER A 221 9.32 13.02 -14.58
N GLY A 222 8.13 13.29 -15.11
CA GLY A 222 7.73 12.94 -16.47
C GLY A 222 8.34 13.86 -17.51
N PHE A 223 8.15 13.51 -18.79
CA PHE A 223 8.78 14.19 -19.92
C PHE A 223 8.33 15.65 -20.11
N THR A 224 7.25 16.08 -19.47
CA THR A 224 6.72 17.45 -19.48
C THR A 224 7.06 18.25 -18.23
N GLY A 225 7.72 17.64 -17.24
CA GLY A 225 7.96 18.27 -15.93
C GLY A 225 6.71 18.43 -15.05
N GLY A 226 5.60 17.75 -15.40
CA GLY A 226 4.33 17.81 -14.68
C GLY A 226 3.27 18.72 -15.33
N GLU A 227 3.59 19.35 -16.46
CA GLU A 227 2.66 20.21 -17.18
C GLU A 227 1.69 19.42 -18.06
N ILE A 228 0.42 19.87 -18.08
CA ILE A 228 -0.66 19.25 -18.85
C ILE A 228 -0.98 20.15 -20.04
N TYR A 229 -0.72 19.64 -21.25
CA TYR A 229 -0.98 20.37 -22.49
C TYR A 229 -1.50 19.44 -23.59
N ARG A 230 -2.19 20.02 -24.57
CA ARG A 230 -2.65 19.33 -25.77
C ARG A 230 -1.48 19.03 -26.72
N ALA A 231 -1.41 17.82 -27.27
CA ALA A 231 -0.31 17.41 -28.14
C ALA A 231 -0.30 18.11 -29.51
N ASP A 232 -1.44 18.67 -29.95
CA ASP A 232 -1.56 19.35 -31.24
C ASP A 232 -1.08 20.80 -31.23
N ASN A 233 -1.32 21.55 -30.15
CA ASN A 233 -1.02 22.98 -30.09
C ASN A 233 -0.26 23.43 -28.83
N HIS A 234 0.07 22.52 -27.90
CA HIS A 234 0.73 22.80 -26.62
C HIS A 234 0.00 23.78 -25.69
N GLU A 235 -1.29 24.02 -25.92
CA GLU A 235 -2.12 24.81 -25.00
C GLU A 235 -2.66 23.94 -23.86
N VAL A 236 -2.91 24.58 -22.71
CA VAL A 236 -3.58 23.93 -21.56
C VAL A 236 -5.03 23.60 -21.95
N PRO A 237 -5.49 22.34 -21.83
CA PRO A 237 -6.88 21.98 -22.14
C PRO A 237 -7.82 22.63 -21.12
N LYS A 238 -8.96 23.18 -21.56
CA LYS A 238 -9.98 23.76 -20.66
C LYS A 238 -11.00 22.72 -20.20
N LYS A 239 -11.22 21.68 -21.02
CA LYS A 239 -12.18 20.60 -20.75
C LYS A 239 -11.53 19.24 -21.00
N ILE A 240 -11.50 18.41 -19.96
CA ILE A 240 -11.00 17.03 -20.02
C ILE A 240 -12.16 16.06 -19.74
N ALA A 241 -12.28 15.04 -20.58
CA ALA A 241 -13.23 13.96 -20.38
C ALA A 241 -12.53 12.64 -20.08
N PHE A 242 -12.97 11.91 -19.07
CA PHE A 242 -12.47 10.58 -18.74
C PHE A 242 -13.50 9.53 -19.13
N ILE A 243 -13.10 8.55 -19.93
CA ILE A 243 -13.97 7.48 -20.44
C ILE A 243 -13.65 6.20 -19.68
N GLN A 244 -14.61 5.70 -18.89
CA GLN A 244 -14.44 4.47 -18.12
C GLN A 244 -14.65 3.21 -18.97
N CYS A 245 -14.15 2.09 -18.44
CA CYS A 245 -14.37 0.74 -18.98
C CYS A 245 -13.86 0.55 -20.43
N VAL A 246 -12.78 1.23 -20.83
CA VAL A 246 -12.23 1.07 -22.19
C VAL A 246 -11.53 -0.28 -22.30
N GLY A 247 -12.16 -1.20 -23.04
CA GLY A 247 -11.72 -2.59 -23.17
C GLY A 247 -11.94 -3.44 -21.91
N SER A 248 -12.74 -2.98 -20.93
CA SER A 248 -13.13 -3.76 -19.74
C SER A 248 -14.64 -3.88 -19.67
N ARG A 249 -15.16 -4.97 -19.10
CA ARG A 249 -16.59 -5.29 -19.13
C ARG A 249 -17.10 -5.24 -20.58
N ASP A 250 -16.25 -5.71 -21.48
CA ASP A 250 -16.42 -5.65 -22.93
C ASP A 250 -16.26 -7.05 -23.51
N ILE A 251 -17.41 -7.67 -23.76
CA ILE A 251 -17.50 -9.04 -24.29
C ILE A 251 -16.96 -9.09 -25.73
N HIS A 252 -17.08 -8.01 -26.51
CA HIS A 252 -16.64 -7.98 -27.90
C HIS A 252 -15.11 -8.00 -28.01
N ASN A 253 -14.43 -7.37 -27.06
CA ASN A 253 -12.97 -7.27 -27.01
C ASN A 253 -12.30 -8.37 -26.14
N GLY A 254 -13.07 -9.36 -25.67
CA GLY A 254 -12.54 -10.51 -24.94
C GLY A 254 -12.16 -10.25 -23.48
N VAL A 255 -12.63 -9.14 -22.90
CA VAL A 255 -12.35 -8.77 -21.51
C VAL A 255 -13.68 -8.49 -20.80
N PRO A 256 -14.46 -9.55 -20.51
CA PRO A 256 -15.81 -9.39 -19.95
C PRO A 256 -15.80 -9.00 -18.46
N TYR A 257 -14.62 -8.92 -17.84
CA TYR A 257 -14.46 -8.62 -16.42
C TYR A 257 -14.07 -7.16 -16.16
N CYS A 258 -14.14 -6.79 -14.88
CA CYS A 258 -13.74 -5.47 -14.39
C CYS A 258 -12.25 -5.39 -14.10
N SER A 259 -11.61 -4.29 -14.51
CA SER A 259 -10.22 -4.01 -14.16
C SER A 259 -10.02 -3.44 -12.74
N ARG A 260 -11.07 -3.37 -11.90
CA ARG A 260 -11.08 -3.01 -10.47
C ARG A 260 -10.54 -1.63 -10.05
N VAL A 261 -9.61 -1.03 -10.80
CA VAL A 261 -8.85 0.17 -10.41
C VAL A 261 -9.18 1.40 -11.25
N CYS A 262 -9.82 1.24 -12.42
CA CYS A 262 -10.05 2.30 -13.40
C CYS A 262 -10.91 3.46 -12.90
N CYS A 263 -12.00 3.17 -12.19
CA CYS A 263 -12.81 4.20 -11.57
C CYS A 263 -11.97 5.07 -10.62
N MET A 264 -11.15 4.45 -9.79
CA MET A 264 -10.40 5.17 -8.75
C MET A 264 -9.20 5.93 -9.30
N TYR A 265 -8.45 5.39 -10.26
CA TYR A 265 -7.37 6.18 -10.85
C TYR A 265 -7.91 7.34 -11.69
N ALA A 266 -9.06 7.22 -12.34
CA ALA A 266 -9.62 8.33 -13.12
C ALA A 266 -10.12 9.46 -12.21
N ILE A 267 -10.77 9.12 -11.09
CA ILE A 267 -11.14 10.10 -10.06
C ILE A 267 -9.88 10.78 -9.50
N LYS A 268 -8.84 9.99 -9.22
CA LYS A 268 -7.55 10.51 -8.75
C LYS A 268 -6.96 11.48 -9.77
N GLN A 269 -6.83 11.08 -11.02
CA GLN A 269 -6.27 11.89 -12.09
C GLN A 269 -7.06 13.18 -12.29
N ALA A 270 -8.40 13.13 -12.25
CA ALA A 270 -9.24 14.32 -12.31
C ALA A 270 -8.98 15.27 -11.13
N ILE A 271 -8.84 14.75 -9.90
CA ILE A 271 -8.45 15.57 -8.74
C ILE A 271 -7.08 16.21 -8.98
N LEU A 272 -6.08 15.45 -9.44
CA LEU A 272 -4.75 15.98 -9.69
C LEU A 272 -4.75 17.06 -10.76
N VAL A 273 -5.51 16.87 -11.84
CA VAL A 273 -5.73 17.92 -12.86
C VAL A 273 -6.26 19.19 -12.19
N LYS A 274 -7.27 19.09 -11.31
CA LYS A 274 -7.84 20.24 -10.60
C LYS A 274 -6.88 20.86 -9.58
N GLU A 275 -5.99 20.08 -8.96
CA GLU A 275 -4.94 20.60 -8.08
C GLU A 275 -3.88 21.41 -8.83
N HIS A 276 -3.57 21.04 -10.07
CA HIS A 276 -2.61 21.76 -10.92
C HIS A 276 -3.25 22.95 -11.64
N HIS A 277 -4.47 22.73 -12.16
CA HIS A 277 -5.24 23.69 -12.95
C HIS A 277 -6.71 23.72 -12.48
N PRO A 278 -7.04 24.52 -11.46
CA PRO A 278 -8.39 24.60 -10.90
C PRO A 278 -9.47 25.01 -11.90
N GLU A 279 -9.09 25.70 -12.98
CA GLU A 279 -9.95 26.18 -14.06
C GLU A 279 -10.42 25.09 -15.03
N ILE A 280 -9.72 23.95 -15.10
CA ILE A 280 -10.08 22.87 -16.02
C ILE A 280 -11.38 22.21 -15.57
N GLU A 281 -12.31 22.01 -16.51
CA GLU A 281 -13.50 21.21 -16.25
C GLU A 281 -13.21 19.72 -16.52
N CYS A 282 -13.36 18.88 -15.50
CA CYS A 282 -13.23 17.44 -15.60
C CYS A 282 -14.60 16.76 -15.57
N THR A 283 -14.87 15.91 -16.56
CA THR A 283 -16.10 15.09 -16.63
C THR A 283 -15.76 13.61 -16.78
N ILE A 284 -16.32 12.75 -15.94
CA ILE A 284 -16.12 11.30 -15.96
C ILE A 284 -17.38 10.60 -16.49
N PHE A 285 -17.24 9.89 -17.63
CA PHE A 285 -18.29 9.09 -18.27
C PHE A 285 -18.18 7.63 -17.82
N TYR A 286 -19.22 7.11 -17.17
CA TYR A 286 -19.17 5.82 -16.49
C TYR A 286 -20.45 4.97 -16.60
N ILE A 287 -20.34 3.67 -16.31
CA ILE A 287 -21.48 2.75 -16.18
C ILE A 287 -21.86 2.60 -14.69
N ASP A 288 -20.89 2.17 -13.87
CA ASP A 288 -20.96 2.05 -12.42
C ASP A 288 -19.68 2.65 -11.82
N ILE A 289 -19.79 3.41 -10.73
CA ILE A 289 -18.60 3.80 -9.95
C ILE A 289 -18.30 2.70 -8.93
N ARG A 290 -17.16 2.03 -9.09
CA ARG A 290 -16.72 0.90 -8.25
C ARG A 290 -15.71 1.35 -7.17
N ALA A 291 -16.16 2.25 -6.30
CA ALA A 291 -15.41 2.74 -5.13
C ALA A 291 -15.59 1.82 -3.90
N PHE A 292 -15.07 0.59 -3.96
CA PHE A 292 -15.36 -0.45 -2.95
C PHE A 292 -14.36 -0.57 -1.79
N GLY A 293 -13.17 0.03 -1.90
CA GLY A 293 -12.12 -0.03 -0.88
C GLY A 293 -12.35 0.92 0.29
N LYS A 294 -11.58 0.74 1.38
CA LYS A 294 -11.60 1.66 2.53
C LYS A 294 -11.21 3.07 2.09
N GLY A 295 -12.02 4.07 2.41
CA GLY A 295 -11.82 5.46 2.00
C GLY A 295 -12.14 5.76 0.53
N TYR A 296 -12.64 4.80 -0.26
CA TYR A 296 -12.83 5.01 -1.71
C TYR A 296 -14.13 5.76 -2.01
N GLU A 297 -15.19 5.48 -1.26
CA GLU A 297 -16.48 6.19 -1.44
C GLU A 297 -16.33 7.65 -1.02
N GLU A 298 -15.68 7.89 0.11
CA GLU A 298 -15.34 9.22 0.60
C GLU A 298 -14.46 9.99 -0.40
N PHE A 299 -13.52 9.29 -1.05
CA PHE A 299 -12.70 9.86 -2.10
C PHE A 299 -13.50 10.24 -3.36
N TYR A 300 -14.51 9.42 -3.72
CA TYR A 300 -15.46 9.72 -4.78
C TYR A 300 -16.34 10.92 -4.43
N ASP A 301 -16.92 10.95 -3.23
CA ASP A 301 -17.73 12.07 -2.73
C ASP A 301 -16.92 13.37 -2.74
N ARG A 302 -15.68 13.33 -2.22
CA ARG A 302 -14.76 14.47 -2.21
C ARG A 302 -14.47 15.00 -3.62
N ALA A 303 -14.30 14.13 -4.60
CA ALA A 303 -14.07 14.52 -5.99
C ALA A 303 -15.24 15.36 -6.54
N ALA A 304 -16.47 14.97 -6.23
CA ALA A 304 -17.67 15.69 -6.64
C ALA A 304 -17.89 16.98 -5.82
N GLU A 305 -17.84 16.88 -4.49
CA GLU A 305 -18.22 17.94 -3.55
C GLU A 305 -17.16 19.06 -3.45
N GLU A 306 -15.86 18.70 -3.36
CA GLU A 306 -14.78 19.67 -3.13
C GLU A 306 -14.09 20.14 -4.43
N TYR A 307 -13.91 19.23 -5.40
CA TYR A 307 -13.20 19.53 -6.65
C TYR A 307 -14.12 19.82 -7.83
N GLY A 308 -15.45 19.67 -7.67
CA GLY A 308 -16.43 19.97 -8.71
C GLY A 308 -16.31 19.07 -9.96
N ILE A 309 -15.78 17.85 -9.80
CA ILE A 309 -15.66 16.89 -10.89
C ILE A 309 -17.07 16.39 -11.25
N LYS A 310 -17.42 16.44 -12.53
CA LYS A 310 -18.74 16.04 -13.03
C LYS A 310 -18.74 14.55 -13.32
N PHE A 311 -19.81 13.85 -12.91
CA PHE A 311 -19.99 12.43 -13.18
C PHE A 311 -21.22 12.23 -14.06
N VAL A 312 -21.01 11.67 -15.26
CA VAL A 312 -22.07 11.40 -16.22
C VAL A 312 -22.24 9.90 -16.35
N ARG A 313 -23.41 9.38 -15.98
CA ARG A 313 -23.71 7.96 -16.10
C ARG A 313 -24.14 7.63 -17.52
N GLY A 314 -23.17 7.33 -18.35
CA GLY A 314 -23.35 6.92 -19.74
C GLY A 314 -22.06 6.35 -20.28
N ARG A 315 -22.13 5.15 -20.89
CA ARG A 315 -21.00 4.64 -21.67
C ARG A 315 -20.87 5.53 -22.91
N ALA A 316 -19.67 6.05 -23.16
CA ALA A 316 -19.39 6.77 -24.40
C ALA A 316 -19.59 5.83 -25.59
N ALA A 317 -20.37 6.27 -26.57
CA ALA A 317 -20.65 5.52 -27.79
C ALA A 317 -19.51 5.67 -28.80
N GLU A 318 -19.03 6.89 -29.01
CA GLU A 318 -17.92 7.20 -29.91
C GLU A 318 -17.28 8.55 -29.55
N ILE A 319 -16.07 8.76 -30.06
CA ILE A 319 -15.36 10.04 -30.06
C ILE A 319 -15.11 10.41 -31.52
N TYR A 320 -15.47 11.63 -31.93
CA TYR A 320 -15.11 12.16 -33.25
C TYR A 320 -14.68 13.61 -33.17
N LYS A 321 -13.91 14.05 -34.18
CA LYS A 321 -13.35 15.39 -34.23
C LYS A 321 -14.35 16.41 -34.80
N LYS A 322 -14.46 17.57 -34.17
CA LYS A 322 -15.22 18.74 -34.66
C LYS A 322 -14.34 19.99 -34.54
N GLY A 323 -13.81 20.47 -35.67
CA GLY A 323 -12.76 21.51 -35.64
C GLY A 323 -11.51 20.96 -34.96
N ASP A 324 -10.98 21.69 -33.98
CA ASP A 324 -9.82 21.23 -33.18
C ASP A 324 -10.20 20.46 -31.91
N ASN A 325 -11.50 20.34 -31.60
CA ASN A 325 -12.00 19.69 -30.39
C ASN A 325 -12.56 18.30 -30.66
N HIS A 326 -12.78 17.55 -29.57
CA HIS A 326 -13.30 16.19 -29.57
C HIS A 326 -14.73 16.19 -29.04
N ILE A 327 -15.64 15.55 -29.77
CA ILE A 327 -17.02 15.34 -29.33
C ILE A 327 -17.17 13.92 -28.84
N ILE A 328 -17.64 13.76 -27.61
CA ILE A 328 -18.05 12.48 -27.04
C ILE A 328 -19.55 12.36 -27.20
N ARG A 329 -20.00 11.36 -27.96
CA ARG A 329 -21.41 10.99 -28.01
C ARG A 329 -21.71 9.96 -26.94
N TYR A 330 -22.76 10.16 -26.18
CA TYR A 330 -23.14 9.28 -25.07
C TYR A 330 -24.66 9.33 -24.85
N GLU A 331 -25.18 8.37 -24.09
CA GLU A 331 -26.52 8.45 -23.52
C GLU A 331 -26.39 8.69 -22.01
N ASP A 332 -26.93 9.81 -21.53
CA ASP A 332 -27.10 10.00 -20.09
C ASP A 332 -28.26 9.13 -19.63
N THR A 333 -27.93 8.01 -18.98
CA THR A 333 -28.91 7.03 -18.52
C THR A 333 -29.76 7.52 -17.35
N ILE A 334 -29.41 8.65 -16.72
CA ILE A 334 -30.22 9.24 -15.65
C ILE A 334 -31.33 10.10 -16.26
N SER A 335 -31.01 10.95 -17.25
CA SER A 335 -32.02 11.77 -17.94
C SER A 335 -32.70 11.03 -19.12
N GLY A 336 -32.10 9.94 -19.59
CA GLY A 336 -32.48 9.17 -20.77
C GLY A 336 -32.43 10.00 -22.06
N LYS A 337 -31.45 10.91 -22.16
CA LYS A 337 -31.20 11.75 -23.32
C LYS A 337 -29.84 11.41 -23.93
N ALA A 338 -29.81 11.27 -25.25
CA ALA A 338 -28.57 11.28 -25.99
C ALA A 338 -27.94 12.68 -25.89
N GLY A 339 -26.64 12.72 -25.67
CA GLY A 339 -25.86 13.94 -25.50
C GLY A 339 -24.58 13.91 -26.33
N GLU A 340 -24.11 15.11 -26.64
CA GLU A 340 -22.78 15.35 -27.18
C GLU A 340 -22.04 16.26 -26.22
N TYR A 341 -20.82 15.87 -25.82
CA TYR A 341 -19.97 16.67 -24.94
C TYR A 341 -18.68 17.04 -25.68
N GLU A 342 -18.45 18.34 -25.82
CA GLU A 342 -17.23 18.88 -26.43
C GLU A 342 -16.11 19.01 -25.39
N CYS A 343 -14.95 18.46 -25.69
CA CYS A 343 -13.76 18.50 -24.86
C CYS A 343 -12.49 18.75 -25.68
N ASP A 344 -11.47 19.30 -25.01
CA ASP A 344 -10.16 19.55 -25.60
C ASP A 344 -9.31 18.27 -25.62
N MET A 345 -9.50 17.41 -24.61
CA MET A 345 -8.76 16.18 -24.40
C MET A 345 -9.66 15.08 -23.81
N ALA A 346 -9.48 13.85 -24.28
CA ALA A 346 -10.17 12.66 -23.76
C ALA A 346 -9.16 11.64 -23.23
N ILE A 347 -9.44 11.10 -22.05
CA ILE A 347 -8.62 10.15 -21.32
C ILE A 347 -9.32 8.80 -21.29
N LEU A 348 -8.74 7.79 -21.90
CA LEU A 348 -9.25 6.44 -21.97
C LEU A 348 -8.78 5.64 -20.76
N ALA A 349 -9.73 5.08 -20.00
CA ALA A 349 -9.41 4.25 -18.85
C ALA A 349 -9.23 2.78 -19.27
N ASN A 350 -8.01 2.44 -19.68
CA ASN A 350 -7.63 1.14 -20.23
C ASN A 350 -7.88 -0.01 -19.25
N ALA A 351 -8.23 -1.17 -19.82
CA ALA A 351 -8.29 -2.43 -19.11
C ALA A 351 -6.91 -3.00 -18.75
N ILE A 352 -6.89 -3.79 -17.67
CA ILE A 352 -5.76 -4.58 -17.22
C ILE A 352 -5.93 -6.02 -17.75
N LEU A 353 -4.85 -6.57 -18.29
CA LEU A 353 -4.76 -7.95 -18.74
C LEU A 353 -3.72 -8.72 -17.91
N PRO A 354 -3.97 -9.98 -17.55
CA PRO A 354 -2.93 -10.81 -16.96
C PRO A 354 -1.75 -10.98 -17.93
N ASN A 355 -0.57 -11.28 -17.39
CA ASN A 355 0.65 -11.48 -18.17
C ASN A 355 1.38 -12.74 -17.68
N ASN A 356 0.64 -13.84 -17.59
CA ASN A 356 1.07 -15.05 -16.90
C ASN A 356 1.56 -16.15 -17.84
N GLU A 357 1.30 -16.09 -19.14
CA GLU A 357 1.45 -17.21 -20.08
C GLU A 357 2.86 -17.82 -20.03
N LYS A 358 3.88 -16.96 -20.12
CA LYS A 358 5.29 -17.39 -20.07
C LYS A 358 5.64 -18.03 -18.71
N MET A 359 5.21 -17.44 -17.60
CA MET A 359 5.52 -17.98 -16.27
C MET A 359 4.74 -19.24 -15.96
N ALA A 360 3.48 -19.32 -16.39
CA ALA A 360 2.66 -20.52 -16.27
C ALA A 360 3.28 -21.70 -17.01
N GLU A 361 3.85 -21.50 -18.20
CA GLU A 361 4.59 -22.54 -18.92
C GLU A 361 5.85 -23.00 -18.14
N ILE A 362 6.67 -22.04 -17.70
CA ILE A 362 7.94 -22.32 -17.00
C ILE A 362 7.71 -22.99 -15.63
N LEU A 363 6.72 -22.50 -14.89
CA LEU A 363 6.35 -22.97 -13.55
C LEU A 363 5.38 -24.16 -13.60
N ARG A 364 4.83 -24.49 -14.77
CA ARG A 364 3.84 -25.55 -14.98
C ARG A 364 2.59 -25.33 -14.13
N LEU A 365 1.96 -24.18 -14.35
CA LEU A 365 0.74 -23.75 -13.66
C LEU A 365 -0.43 -23.67 -14.64
N GLU A 366 -1.63 -23.99 -14.16
CA GLU A 366 -2.86 -23.84 -14.90
C GLU A 366 -3.36 -22.38 -14.91
N LEU A 367 -3.75 -21.92 -16.10
CA LEU A 367 -4.48 -20.67 -16.29
C LEU A 367 -5.98 -20.94 -16.45
N ASP A 368 -6.79 -19.97 -16.04
CA ASP A 368 -8.21 -19.91 -16.35
C ASP A 368 -8.49 -19.44 -17.78
N GLY A 369 -9.77 -19.27 -18.14
CA GLY A 369 -10.18 -18.83 -19.47
C GLY A 369 -9.75 -17.40 -19.85
N TYR A 370 -9.25 -16.61 -18.90
CA TYR A 370 -8.84 -15.22 -19.07
C TYR A 370 -7.34 -15.01 -18.95
N GLY A 371 -6.57 -16.05 -18.60
CA GLY A 371 -5.12 -15.99 -18.42
C GLY A 371 -4.68 -15.74 -16.97
N PHE A 372 -5.57 -15.77 -15.99
CA PHE A 372 -5.21 -15.73 -14.57
C PHE A 372 -4.79 -17.11 -14.08
N ILE A 373 -3.86 -17.17 -13.12
CA ILE A 373 -3.43 -18.43 -12.50
C ILE A 373 -4.54 -18.94 -11.57
N LYS A 374 -4.93 -20.21 -11.75
CA LYS A 374 -5.89 -20.86 -10.87
C LYS A 374 -5.30 -21.12 -9.49
N SER A 375 -5.99 -20.65 -8.45
CA SER A 375 -5.62 -20.91 -7.06
C SER A 375 -6.09 -22.29 -6.59
N LYS A 376 -5.38 -22.89 -5.63
CA LYS A 376 -5.76 -24.15 -4.97
C LYS A 376 -5.74 -24.00 -3.45
N GLY A 377 -6.93 -23.92 -2.83
CA GLY A 377 -7.03 -23.67 -1.39
C GLY A 377 -7.01 -22.18 -1.08
N LEU A 378 -5.91 -21.67 -0.53
CA LEU A 378 -5.76 -20.23 -0.28
C LEU A 378 -5.51 -19.47 -1.60
N PRO A 379 -5.85 -18.16 -1.67
CA PRO A 379 -5.72 -17.38 -2.91
C PRO A 379 -4.31 -17.30 -3.51
N MET A 380 -3.27 -17.44 -2.68
CA MET A 380 -1.86 -17.38 -3.08
C MET A 380 -1.27 -18.75 -3.44
N GLU A 381 -1.99 -19.84 -3.12
CA GLU A 381 -1.53 -21.20 -3.36
C GLU A 381 -1.81 -21.62 -4.80
N THR A 382 -0.83 -22.29 -5.40
CA THR A 382 -1.00 -22.92 -6.73
C THR A 382 -1.11 -24.44 -6.59
N GLU A 383 -1.43 -25.11 -7.68
CA GLU A 383 -1.41 -26.58 -7.72
C GLU A 383 -0.02 -27.19 -7.53
N ARG A 384 1.04 -26.43 -7.81
CA ARG A 384 2.43 -26.86 -7.65
C ARG A 384 2.94 -26.38 -6.28
N LYS A 385 3.01 -27.31 -5.33
CA LYS A 385 3.53 -27.04 -3.98
C LYS A 385 4.90 -26.35 -3.99
N GLY A 386 5.09 -25.40 -3.09
CA GLY A 386 6.28 -24.54 -3.02
C GLY A 386 6.33 -23.44 -4.08
N VAL A 387 5.31 -23.31 -4.94
CA VAL A 387 5.12 -22.21 -5.88
C VAL A 387 3.87 -21.42 -5.50
N TYR A 388 4.07 -20.13 -5.24
CA TYR A 388 3.05 -19.20 -4.78
C TYR A 388 2.86 -18.05 -5.78
N VAL A 389 1.73 -17.38 -5.72
CA VAL A 389 1.42 -16.21 -6.55
C VAL A 389 0.98 -15.02 -5.72
N ALA A 390 1.24 -13.81 -6.21
CA ALA A 390 0.66 -12.59 -5.64
C ALA A 390 0.44 -11.50 -6.70
N GLY A 391 -0.44 -10.54 -6.38
CA GLY A 391 -0.77 -9.43 -7.27
C GLY A 391 -1.73 -9.85 -8.39
N VAL A 392 -1.48 -9.36 -9.61
CA VAL A 392 -2.41 -9.55 -10.75
C VAL A 392 -2.34 -10.96 -11.35
N ALA A 393 -1.39 -11.78 -10.90
CA ALA A 393 -1.27 -13.18 -11.29
C ALA A 393 -2.58 -13.96 -11.13
N GLN A 394 -3.35 -13.73 -10.06
CA GLN A 394 -4.58 -14.47 -9.75
C GLN A 394 -5.87 -13.72 -10.10
N ASP A 395 -5.90 -12.40 -9.97
CA ASP A 395 -7.03 -11.54 -10.34
C ASP A 395 -6.56 -10.08 -10.35
N VAL A 396 -7.31 -9.19 -11.00
CA VAL A 396 -6.99 -7.76 -10.99
C VAL A 396 -7.10 -7.20 -9.57
N ARG A 397 -6.10 -6.43 -9.13
CA ARG A 397 -5.94 -5.90 -7.77
C ARG A 397 -5.35 -4.50 -7.79
N ASP A 398 -5.68 -3.71 -6.78
CA ASP A 398 -4.95 -2.47 -6.50
C ASP A 398 -3.70 -2.72 -5.65
N ILE A 399 -2.95 -1.66 -5.33
CA ILE A 399 -1.72 -1.74 -4.54
C ILE A 399 -1.98 -2.32 -3.14
N THR A 400 -3.06 -1.92 -2.46
CA THR A 400 -3.36 -2.35 -1.09
C THR A 400 -3.59 -3.86 -1.03
N ASP A 401 -4.44 -4.37 -1.92
CA ASP A 401 -4.75 -5.79 -1.97
C ASP A 401 -3.55 -6.62 -2.49
N THR A 402 -2.74 -6.05 -3.39
CA THR A 402 -1.48 -6.67 -3.85
C THR A 402 -0.47 -6.80 -2.71
N VAL A 403 -0.26 -5.75 -1.92
CA VAL A 403 0.68 -5.76 -0.79
C VAL A 403 0.27 -6.81 0.25
N ALA A 404 -1.02 -6.85 0.62
CA ALA A 404 -1.53 -7.86 1.56
C ALA A 404 -1.32 -9.30 1.04
N MET A 405 -1.63 -9.54 -0.24
CA MET A 405 -1.43 -10.85 -0.88
C MET A 405 0.05 -11.24 -0.96
N SER A 406 0.96 -10.29 -1.23
CA SER A 406 2.40 -10.54 -1.26
C SER A 406 2.99 -10.87 0.11
N CYS A 407 2.53 -10.20 1.19
CA CYS A 407 2.82 -10.62 2.55
C CYS A 407 2.32 -12.06 2.79
N GLY A 408 1.13 -12.39 2.26
CA GLY A 408 0.55 -13.73 2.37
C GLY A 408 1.40 -14.80 1.70
N ALA A 409 1.84 -14.58 0.46
CA ALA A 409 2.73 -15.49 -0.25
C ALA A 409 4.09 -15.65 0.47
N ALA A 410 4.63 -14.56 1.03
CA ALA A 410 5.84 -14.60 1.87
C ALA A 410 5.63 -15.46 3.13
N ALA A 411 4.49 -15.34 3.82
CA ALA A 411 4.17 -16.15 5.00
C ALA A 411 4.09 -17.65 4.67
N LEU A 412 3.48 -18.01 3.52
CA LEU A 412 3.38 -19.40 3.09
C LEU A 412 4.77 -19.99 2.79
N ALA A 413 5.59 -19.28 2.00
CA ALA A 413 6.95 -19.70 1.71
C ALA A 413 7.82 -19.80 2.99
N ALA A 414 7.68 -18.85 3.92
CA ALA A 414 8.36 -18.89 5.21
C ALA A 414 7.90 -20.08 6.08
N GLY A 415 6.60 -20.40 6.06
CA GLY A 415 6.04 -21.54 6.79
C GLY A 415 6.56 -22.87 6.27
N ASP A 416 6.63 -23.07 4.96
CA ASP A 416 7.20 -24.28 4.35
C ASP A 416 8.70 -24.45 4.67
N LEU A 417 9.42 -23.33 4.74
CA LEU A 417 10.87 -23.28 4.96
C LEU A 417 11.23 -22.97 6.41
N ALA A 418 10.31 -23.12 7.37
CA ALA A 418 10.52 -22.72 8.77
C ALA A 418 11.80 -23.33 9.38
N SER A 419 12.12 -24.59 9.05
CA SER A 419 13.33 -25.29 9.53
C SER A 419 14.64 -24.77 8.95
N GLU A 420 14.59 -23.96 7.89
CA GLU A 420 15.76 -23.44 7.18
C GLU A 420 16.02 -21.95 7.46
N ARG A 421 15.21 -21.31 8.30
CA ARG A 421 15.36 -19.90 8.69
C ARG A 421 16.76 -19.64 9.26
N GLY A 422 17.36 -18.52 8.86
CA GLY A 422 18.65 -18.04 9.36
C GLY A 422 19.87 -18.74 8.74
N LYS A 423 19.73 -19.91 8.11
CA LYS A 423 20.89 -20.71 7.67
C LYS A 423 21.67 -20.13 6.49
N LEU A 424 21.03 -19.31 5.65
CA LEU A 424 21.63 -18.68 4.45
C LEU A 424 21.65 -17.14 4.53
N VAL A 425 21.27 -16.57 5.66
CA VAL A 425 21.24 -15.12 5.90
C VAL A 425 22.66 -14.62 6.10
N LYS A 426 22.95 -13.44 5.57
CA LYS A 426 24.19 -12.72 5.88
C LYS A 426 23.86 -11.59 6.88
N PRO A 427 24.53 -11.51 8.04
CA PRO A 427 24.33 -10.38 8.95
C PRO A 427 24.76 -9.09 8.24
N LYS A 428 24.04 -8.00 8.51
CA LYS A 428 24.49 -6.67 8.09
C LYS A 428 25.61 -6.24 9.03
N GLU A 429 26.82 -6.08 8.49
CA GLU A 429 27.97 -5.59 9.24
C GLU A 429 28.15 -4.10 8.99
N PHE A 430 28.20 -3.32 10.07
CA PHE A 430 28.56 -1.90 10.02
C PHE A 430 30.04 -1.75 10.40
N PRO A 431 30.75 -0.74 9.84
CA PRO A 431 32.07 -0.39 10.33
C PRO A 431 32.01 0.02 11.81
N LEU A 432 33.16 -0.04 12.49
CA LEU A 432 33.28 0.44 13.87
C LEU A 432 32.84 1.91 13.96
N GLU A 433 31.98 2.22 14.95
CA GLU A 433 31.55 3.59 15.23
C GLU A 433 32.78 4.45 15.58
N LYS A 434 32.91 5.58 14.88
CA LYS A 434 33.94 6.59 15.14
C LYS A 434 33.52 7.39 16.36
N ASP A 435 34.39 7.46 17.36
CA ASP A 435 34.19 8.34 18.50
C ASP A 435 34.51 9.79 18.10
N VAL A 436 33.46 10.60 17.98
CA VAL A 436 33.53 12.02 17.63
C VAL A 436 33.05 12.91 18.77
N SER A 437 32.96 12.36 20.00
CA SER A 437 32.43 13.07 21.17
C SER A 437 33.29 14.26 21.60
N SER A 438 34.61 14.19 21.38
CA SER A 438 35.57 15.25 21.69
C SER A 438 35.93 16.15 20.50
N GLU A 439 35.34 15.92 19.33
CA GLU A 439 35.64 16.67 18.10
C GLU A 439 34.73 17.90 17.96
N GLU A 440 35.24 18.95 17.30
CA GLU A 440 34.38 20.05 16.87
C GLU A 440 33.40 19.56 15.79
N ALA A 441 32.17 20.10 15.79
CA ALA A 441 31.18 19.79 14.78
C ALA A 441 31.67 20.15 13.37
N ARG A 442 31.59 19.18 12.47
CA ARG A 442 31.90 19.26 11.04
C ARG A 442 30.69 18.78 10.25
N ILE A 443 29.86 19.74 9.86
CA ILE A 443 28.51 19.49 9.35
C ILE A 443 28.52 19.45 7.82
N GLY A 444 27.87 18.43 7.26
CA GLY A 444 27.49 18.38 5.84
C GLY A 444 26.01 18.66 5.65
N VAL A 445 25.65 19.59 4.76
CA VAL A 445 24.25 19.94 4.45
C VAL A 445 23.89 19.55 3.02
N PHE A 446 22.88 18.71 2.84
CA PHE A 446 22.42 18.23 1.53
C PHE A 446 21.00 18.72 1.26
N VAL A 447 20.84 19.64 0.30
CA VAL A 447 19.55 20.26 -0.05
C VAL A 447 18.89 19.51 -1.22
N CYS A 448 17.78 18.82 -0.95
CA CYS A 448 17.09 18.01 -1.95
C CYS A 448 16.17 18.85 -2.84
N HIS A 449 16.13 18.58 -4.14
CA HIS A 449 15.16 19.16 -5.08
C HIS A 449 13.81 18.44 -5.02
N CYS A 450 13.84 17.13 -4.77
CA CYS A 450 12.68 16.25 -4.84
C CYS A 450 11.93 16.38 -6.19
N GLY A 451 12.70 16.47 -7.29
CA GLY A 451 12.17 16.85 -8.60
C GLY A 451 11.73 18.31 -8.58
N SER A 452 10.50 18.58 -9.01
CA SER A 452 9.91 19.92 -8.89
C SER A 452 9.26 20.20 -7.52
N ASN A 453 9.11 19.19 -6.64
CA ASN A 453 8.36 19.36 -5.39
C ASN A 453 8.97 20.38 -4.43
N ILE A 454 10.30 20.52 -4.40
CA ILE A 454 11.00 21.56 -3.63
C ILE A 454 11.54 22.61 -4.60
N ALA A 455 12.23 22.18 -5.66
CA ALA A 455 12.94 23.09 -6.57
C ALA A 455 12.04 24.03 -7.39
N ALA A 456 10.74 23.76 -7.54
CA ALA A 456 9.83 24.69 -8.22
C ALA A 456 9.50 25.94 -7.38
N VAL A 457 9.71 25.88 -6.06
CA VAL A 457 9.35 26.97 -5.12
C VAL A 457 10.58 27.54 -4.42
N ILE A 458 11.53 26.66 -4.08
CA ILE A 458 12.75 26.99 -3.35
C ILE A 458 13.94 26.87 -4.30
N ASP A 459 14.78 27.91 -4.37
CA ASP A 459 16.04 27.86 -5.09
C ASP A 459 17.06 27.08 -4.26
N THR A 460 17.09 25.77 -4.49
CA THR A 460 17.89 24.81 -3.72
C THR A 460 19.39 25.11 -3.79
N LYS A 461 19.88 25.64 -4.91
CA LYS A 461 21.28 26.07 -5.07
C LYS A 461 21.59 27.25 -4.17
N VAL A 462 20.77 28.29 -4.21
CA VAL A 462 20.95 29.47 -3.35
C VAL A 462 20.84 29.11 -1.87
N VAL A 463 19.96 28.18 -1.51
CA VAL A 463 19.83 27.68 -0.15
C VAL A 463 21.05 26.86 0.28
N ALA A 464 21.61 26.02 -0.60
CA ALA A 464 22.84 25.28 -0.34
C ALA A 464 24.05 26.20 -0.18
N GLU A 465 24.20 27.21 -1.04
CA GLU A 465 25.26 28.23 -0.91
C GLU A 465 25.13 29.03 0.38
N TYR A 466 23.91 29.37 0.81
CA TYR A 466 23.68 29.98 2.11
C TYR A 466 24.15 29.06 3.27
N ALA A 467 23.85 27.76 3.21
CA ALA A 467 24.24 26.82 4.25
C ALA A 467 25.77 26.79 4.47
N LYS A 468 26.58 26.97 3.41
CA LYS A 468 28.05 27.08 3.51
C LYS A 468 28.54 28.25 4.38
N THR A 469 27.72 29.28 4.54
CA THR A 469 28.07 30.47 5.35
C THR A 469 27.87 30.25 6.85
N LEU A 470 27.16 29.18 7.22
CA LEU A 470 26.84 28.89 8.61
C LEU A 470 28.05 28.29 9.33
N LYS A 471 28.18 28.63 10.62
CA LYS A 471 29.26 28.10 11.47
C LYS A 471 29.21 26.57 11.48
N ASN A 472 30.38 25.92 11.50
CA ASN A 472 30.56 24.46 11.55
C ASN A 472 30.11 23.69 10.29
N VAL A 473 29.55 24.35 9.27
CA VAL A 473 29.25 23.72 7.95
C VAL A 473 30.52 23.69 7.10
N ILE A 474 31.02 22.47 6.83
CA ILE A 474 32.23 22.23 6.04
C ILE A 474 31.90 21.96 4.58
N TYR A 475 30.75 21.33 4.34
CA TYR A 475 30.29 20.97 3.01
C TYR A 475 28.80 21.25 2.89
N ALA A 476 28.38 21.83 1.77
CA ALA A 476 26.97 21.88 1.42
C ALA A 476 26.78 21.81 -0.10
N THR A 477 25.77 21.07 -0.52
CA THR A 477 25.39 20.93 -1.94
C THR A 477 23.89 20.76 -2.07
N ASP A 478 23.35 21.06 -3.25
CA ASP A 478 22.05 20.60 -3.66
C ASP A 478 22.14 19.27 -4.43
N THR A 479 21.06 18.49 -4.44
CA THR A 479 20.95 17.24 -5.19
C THR A 479 19.52 16.98 -5.61
N THR A 480 19.32 16.34 -6.76
CA THR A 480 17.98 16.11 -7.32
C THR A 480 17.11 15.25 -6.39
N TYR A 481 17.65 14.13 -5.91
CA TYR A 481 16.95 13.20 -5.02
C TYR A 481 17.92 12.66 -3.97
N ALA A 482 17.93 13.24 -2.77
CA ALA A 482 18.81 12.79 -1.69
C ALA A 482 18.57 11.33 -1.28
N CYS A 483 17.34 10.83 -1.40
CA CYS A 483 16.96 9.46 -1.03
C CYS A 483 17.20 8.42 -2.14
N SER A 484 17.68 8.81 -3.32
CA SER A 484 18.06 7.84 -4.35
C SER A 484 19.36 7.13 -3.97
N GLU A 485 19.64 5.98 -4.59
CA GLU A 485 20.89 5.25 -4.41
C GLU A 485 22.12 6.15 -4.72
N GLU A 486 22.01 6.97 -5.76
CA GLU A 486 23.01 7.99 -6.11
C GLU A 486 23.17 9.05 -5.01
N GLY A 487 22.06 9.59 -4.48
CA GLY A 487 22.09 10.58 -3.39
C GLY A 487 22.73 10.05 -2.11
N ILE A 488 22.41 8.80 -1.74
CA ILE A 488 23.00 8.09 -0.59
C ILE A 488 24.51 7.90 -0.80
N ASN A 489 24.93 7.47 -1.99
CA ASN A 489 26.34 7.31 -2.32
C ASN A 489 27.09 8.64 -2.20
N ASN A 490 26.50 9.73 -2.71
CA ASN A 490 27.10 11.06 -2.60
C ASN A 490 27.26 11.51 -1.14
N ILE A 491 26.27 11.24 -0.28
CA ILE A 491 26.36 11.54 1.16
C ILE A 491 27.52 10.74 1.79
N ARG A 492 27.62 9.43 1.52
CA ARG A 492 28.70 8.57 2.06
C ARG A 492 30.08 9.04 1.62
N THR A 493 30.24 9.35 0.34
CA THR A 493 31.50 9.88 -0.22
C THR A 493 31.87 11.20 0.43
N ALA A 494 30.94 12.15 0.52
CA ALA A 494 31.18 13.44 1.14
C ALA A 494 31.54 13.34 2.64
N VAL A 495 30.94 12.41 3.39
CA VAL A 495 31.31 12.14 4.79
C VAL A 495 32.79 11.80 4.90
N VAL A 496 33.29 10.94 4.02
CA VAL A 496 34.69 10.49 4.02
C VAL A 496 35.62 11.59 3.50
N GLU A 497 35.32 12.18 2.35
CA GLU A 497 36.20 13.17 1.68
C GLU A 497 36.36 14.46 2.50
N HIS A 498 35.30 14.91 3.16
CA HIS A 498 35.31 16.15 3.93
C HIS A 498 35.48 15.93 5.45
N ASN A 499 35.67 14.68 5.88
CA ASN A 499 35.75 14.27 7.29
C ASN A 499 34.59 14.88 8.11
N LEU A 500 33.36 14.62 7.66
CA LEU A 500 32.15 15.12 8.33
C LEU A 500 31.82 14.22 9.52
N ASN A 501 31.33 14.82 10.60
CA ASN A 501 30.89 14.09 11.80
C ASN A 501 29.44 14.41 12.20
N ARG A 502 28.74 15.27 11.44
CA ARG A 502 27.30 15.56 11.56
C ARG A 502 26.71 15.73 10.16
N ILE A 503 25.50 15.22 9.94
CA ILE A 503 24.86 15.25 8.61
C ILE A 503 23.45 15.82 8.71
N ILE A 504 23.15 16.76 7.82
CA ILE A 504 21.82 17.37 7.68
C ILE A 504 21.32 17.13 6.27
N VAL A 505 20.12 16.57 6.16
CA VAL A 505 19.40 16.50 4.89
C VAL A 505 18.22 17.46 4.94
N ALA A 506 18.24 18.47 4.07
CA ALA A 506 17.15 19.42 3.90
C ALA A 506 16.21 18.93 2.78
N ALA A 507 15.13 18.24 3.15
CA ALA A 507 14.26 17.55 2.20
C ALA A 507 12.80 17.44 2.69
N CYS A 508 12.29 16.21 2.77
CA CYS A 508 10.93 15.86 3.16
C CYS A 508 10.76 15.71 4.68
N THR A 509 9.74 14.96 5.10
CA THR A 509 9.49 14.65 6.51
C THR A 509 10.44 13.57 7.06
N PRO A 510 10.97 13.74 8.30
CA PRO A 510 11.75 12.71 8.97
C PRO A 510 10.98 11.40 9.14
N ARG A 511 9.64 11.47 9.27
CA ARG A 511 8.76 10.30 9.42
C ARG A 511 8.91 9.23 8.33
N THR A 512 9.41 9.62 7.16
CA THR A 512 9.52 8.72 5.99
C THR A 512 10.95 8.26 5.75
N HIS A 513 11.94 9.16 5.80
CA HIS A 513 13.30 8.88 5.32
C HIS A 513 14.39 9.00 6.39
N GLU A 514 14.06 9.38 7.63
CA GLU A 514 15.07 9.43 8.69
C GLU A 514 15.79 8.08 8.91
N PRO A 515 15.09 6.93 8.99
CA PRO A 515 15.77 5.63 9.13
C PRO A 515 16.78 5.36 8.00
N LEU A 516 16.41 5.71 6.76
CA LEU A 516 17.26 5.54 5.57
C LEU A 516 18.58 6.32 5.71
N PHE A 517 18.51 7.58 6.13
CA PHE A 517 19.70 8.43 6.26
C PHE A 517 20.52 8.12 7.50
N ARG A 518 19.89 7.75 8.62
CA ARG A 518 20.57 7.24 9.81
C ARG A 518 21.40 6.01 9.48
N GLU A 519 20.83 5.05 8.76
CA GLU A 519 21.56 3.87 8.29
C GLU A 519 22.68 4.23 7.31
N THR A 520 22.43 5.22 6.42
CA THR A 520 23.44 5.69 5.44
C THR A 520 24.71 6.20 6.13
N ILE A 521 24.58 6.99 7.19
CA ILE A 521 25.75 7.50 7.93
C ILE A 521 26.40 6.42 8.81
N GLN A 522 25.61 5.45 9.28
CA GLN A 522 26.11 4.29 10.01
C GLN A 522 27.02 3.41 9.15
N GLU A 523 26.72 3.27 7.86
CA GLU A 523 27.58 2.55 6.88
C GLU A 523 28.96 3.17 6.67
N VAL A 524 29.19 4.41 7.11
CA VAL A 524 30.50 5.09 7.08
C VAL A 524 31.08 5.33 8.49
N GLY A 525 30.49 4.69 9.50
CA GLY A 525 30.97 4.65 10.88
C GLY A 525 30.52 5.82 11.74
N LEU A 526 29.55 6.63 11.32
CA LEU A 526 28.97 7.66 12.18
C LEU A 526 27.80 7.11 12.98
N ASN A 527 27.66 7.56 14.23
CA ASN A 527 26.50 7.21 15.05
C ASN A 527 25.21 7.77 14.41
N PRO A 528 24.12 6.98 14.32
CA PRO A 528 22.89 7.40 13.64
C PRO A 528 22.22 8.64 14.25
N TYR A 529 22.49 8.96 15.51
CA TYR A 529 21.91 10.14 16.20
C TYR A 529 22.71 11.43 15.96
N LEU A 530 23.73 11.38 15.10
CA LEU A 530 24.47 12.53 14.58
C LEU A 530 23.91 13.07 13.26
N PHE A 531 22.75 12.54 12.87
CA PHE A 531 21.95 12.99 11.74
C PHE A 531 20.83 13.92 12.21
N GLU A 532 20.55 14.96 11.43
CA GLU A 532 19.45 15.90 11.65
C GLU A 532 18.64 16.10 10.35
N PHE A 533 17.32 16.31 10.46
CA PHE A 533 16.44 16.47 9.31
C PHE A 533 15.90 17.91 9.25
N ALA A 534 16.10 18.58 8.12
CA ALA A 534 15.47 19.88 7.84
C ALA A 534 14.28 19.71 6.87
N ASN A 535 13.05 19.73 7.38
CA ASN A 535 11.86 19.58 6.52
C ASN A 535 11.58 20.89 5.77
N ILE A 536 11.97 20.95 4.49
CA ILE A 536 11.74 22.10 3.60
C ILE A 536 10.69 21.80 2.52
N ARG A 537 10.02 20.63 2.58
CA ARG A 537 8.97 20.24 1.63
C ARG A 537 7.57 20.44 2.23
N GLU A 538 7.15 19.54 3.12
CA GLU A 538 5.83 19.59 3.75
C GLU A 538 5.67 20.86 4.59
N HIS A 539 6.73 21.28 5.26
CA HIS A 539 6.71 22.47 6.13
C HIS A 539 7.11 23.77 5.40
N CYS A 540 7.49 23.71 4.12
CA CYS A 540 7.91 24.89 3.37
C CYS A 540 7.41 24.90 1.92
N SER A 541 8.04 24.19 0.97
CA SER A 541 7.72 24.33 -0.46
C SER A 541 6.24 24.08 -0.80
N TRP A 542 5.64 23.04 -0.25
CA TRP A 542 4.26 22.66 -0.58
C TRP A 542 3.21 23.64 -0.09
N VAL A 543 3.47 24.30 1.05
CA VAL A 543 2.52 25.23 1.69
C VAL A 543 2.77 26.70 1.29
N HIS A 544 3.89 27.00 0.61
CA HIS A 544 4.27 28.35 0.20
C HIS A 544 4.48 28.50 -1.31
N LYS A 545 3.79 27.71 -2.14
CA LYS A 545 3.93 27.75 -3.61
C LYS A 545 3.77 29.16 -4.20
N ASN A 546 2.85 29.95 -3.65
CA ASN A 546 2.57 31.32 -4.10
C ASN A 546 3.51 32.39 -3.50
N TYR A 547 4.42 31.99 -2.61
CA TYR A 547 5.31 32.88 -1.86
C TYR A 547 6.77 32.39 -1.92
N PRO A 548 7.37 32.25 -3.13
CA PRO A 548 8.68 31.64 -3.29
C PRO A 548 9.80 32.41 -2.57
N LYS A 549 9.71 33.75 -2.47
CA LYS A 549 10.73 34.55 -1.75
C LYS A 549 10.74 34.22 -0.26
N GLU A 550 9.55 34.16 0.33
CA GLU A 550 9.30 33.81 1.72
C GLU A 550 9.65 32.34 1.98
N ALA A 551 9.34 31.44 1.04
CA ALA A 551 9.72 30.03 1.11
C ALA A 551 11.25 29.86 1.12
N ASN A 552 11.98 30.59 0.28
CA ASN A 552 13.44 30.57 0.29
C ASN A 552 14.01 31.08 1.61
N LYS A 553 13.46 32.16 2.16
CA LYS A 553 13.85 32.66 3.49
C LYS A 553 13.58 31.62 4.57
N LYS A 554 12.36 31.08 4.62
CA LYS A 554 11.96 30.05 5.60
C LYS A 554 12.83 28.81 5.49
N ALA A 555 13.19 28.36 4.30
CA ALA A 555 14.08 27.21 4.10
C ALA A 555 15.48 27.46 4.68
N LYS A 556 16.02 28.67 4.49
CA LYS A 556 17.29 29.09 5.12
C LYS A 556 17.19 29.09 6.63
N ASP A 557 16.11 29.62 7.20
CA ASP A 557 15.88 29.67 8.65
C ASP A 557 15.75 28.26 9.25
N ILE A 558 15.03 27.34 8.58
CA ILE A 558 14.91 25.93 8.99
C ILE A 558 16.29 25.25 9.00
N ILE A 559 17.09 25.44 7.94
CA ILE A 559 18.44 24.86 7.88
C ILE A 559 19.35 25.48 8.94
N LYS A 560 19.27 26.80 9.17
CA LYS A 560 20.03 27.49 10.22
C LYS A 560 19.72 26.91 11.60
N SER A 561 18.43 26.68 11.90
CA SER A 561 17.98 26.01 13.11
C SER A 561 18.54 24.60 13.24
N ALA A 562 18.41 23.80 12.18
CA ALA A 562 18.93 22.42 12.16
C ALA A 562 20.46 22.37 12.35
N VAL A 563 21.22 23.30 11.76
CA VAL A 563 22.68 23.43 11.97
C VAL A 563 23.02 23.75 13.42
N ALA A 564 22.26 24.65 14.05
CA ALA A 564 22.46 25.00 15.46
C ALA A 564 22.26 23.79 16.38
N ARG A 565 21.20 23.01 16.16
CA ARG A 565 20.97 21.75 16.91
C ARG A 565 22.01 20.68 16.60
N ALA A 566 22.34 20.47 15.32
CA ALA A 566 23.30 19.47 14.88
C ALA A 566 24.68 19.64 15.53
N THR A 567 25.07 20.88 15.83
CA THR A 567 26.31 21.22 16.54
C THR A 567 26.36 20.62 17.96
N LEU A 568 25.20 20.41 18.58
CA LEU A 568 25.04 19.90 19.94
C LEU A 568 24.54 18.46 19.98
N LEU A 569 24.36 17.80 18.83
CA LEU A 569 23.97 16.39 18.79
C LEU A 569 25.09 15.51 19.33
N GLU A 570 24.70 14.50 20.11
CA GLU A 570 25.59 13.54 20.76
C GLU A 570 25.27 12.13 20.27
N PRO A 571 26.28 11.24 20.13
CA PRO A 571 26.05 9.83 19.86
C PRO A 571 25.12 9.21 20.90
N GLN A 572 24.09 8.48 20.47
CA GLN A 572 23.23 7.72 21.39
C GLN A 572 23.42 6.23 21.20
N LYS A 573 23.26 5.48 22.29
CA LYS A 573 23.32 4.02 22.28
C LYS A 573 21.93 3.45 22.54
N PRO A 574 21.27 2.89 21.51
CA PRO A 574 20.06 2.08 21.67
C PRO A 574 20.28 0.96 22.69
N GLU A 575 19.28 0.71 23.53
CA GLU A 575 19.27 -0.51 24.35
C GLU A 575 18.67 -1.66 23.57
N LYS A 576 19.24 -2.85 23.74
CA LYS A 576 18.72 -4.10 23.19
C LYS A 576 17.83 -4.80 24.20
N MET A 577 16.74 -5.38 23.73
CA MET A 577 15.83 -6.16 24.56
C MET A 577 15.46 -7.47 23.86
N PRO A 578 15.33 -8.58 24.61
CA PRO A 578 14.88 -9.82 24.03
C PRO A 578 13.45 -9.68 23.49
N VAL A 579 13.11 -10.44 22.46
CA VAL A 579 11.73 -10.59 21.98
C VAL A 579 11.13 -11.84 22.60
N THR A 580 9.88 -11.78 23.04
CA THR A 580 9.10 -12.96 23.41
C THR A 580 8.52 -13.58 22.13
N GLN A 581 8.97 -14.79 21.75
CA GLN A 581 8.60 -15.48 20.50
C GLN A 581 7.19 -16.10 20.52
N LYS A 582 6.20 -15.35 21.01
CA LYS A 582 4.78 -15.71 21.05
C LYS A 582 3.90 -14.60 20.48
N ALA A 583 2.76 -14.97 19.92
CA ALA A 583 1.76 -14.02 19.45
C ALA A 583 0.44 -14.19 20.21
N ILE A 584 -0.29 -13.10 20.38
CA ILE A 584 -1.71 -13.08 20.76
C ILE A 584 -2.52 -12.76 19.52
N VAL A 585 -3.59 -13.52 19.26
CA VAL A 585 -4.58 -13.24 18.22
C VAL A 585 -5.93 -13.06 18.88
N ILE A 586 -6.56 -11.90 18.67
CA ILE A 586 -7.85 -11.54 19.27
C ILE A 586 -8.95 -11.69 18.21
N GLY A 587 -9.84 -12.66 18.41
CA GLY A 587 -10.95 -12.99 17.52
C GLY A 587 -10.76 -14.34 16.82
N GLY A 588 -11.65 -15.30 17.09
CA GLY A 588 -11.67 -16.66 16.57
C GLY A 588 -12.50 -16.85 15.31
N GLY A 589 -12.72 -15.78 14.53
CA GLY A 589 -13.30 -15.88 13.19
C GLY A 589 -12.35 -16.53 12.18
N VAL A 590 -12.79 -16.72 10.93
CA VAL A 590 -11.96 -17.35 9.88
C VAL A 590 -10.62 -16.64 9.65
N ALA A 591 -10.58 -15.31 9.80
CA ALA A 591 -9.34 -14.54 9.70
C ALA A 591 -8.37 -14.83 10.85
N GLY A 592 -8.85 -14.82 12.10
CA GLY A 592 -8.00 -15.07 13.26
C GLY A 592 -7.53 -16.52 13.38
N MET A 593 -8.37 -17.49 12.99
CA MET A 593 -7.95 -18.89 12.87
C MET A 593 -6.85 -19.06 11.82
N GLU A 594 -7.02 -18.49 10.62
CA GLU A 594 -6.01 -18.59 9.57
C GLU A 594 -4.71 -17.90 9.96
N ALA A 595 -4.77 -16.69 10.55
CA ALA A 595 -3.59 -15.99 11.05
C ALA A 595 -2.86 -16.80 12.12
N SER A 596 -3.60 -17.38 13.09
CA SER A 596 -3.02 -18.22 14.15
C SER A 596 -2.32 -19.44 13.57
N TYR A 597 -2.95 -20.12 12.61
CA TYR A 597 -2.37 -21.28 11.97
C TYR A 597 -1.09 -20.95 11.21
N GLN A 598 -1.06 -19.86 10.44
CA GLN A 598 0.11 -19.48 9.65
C GLN A 598 1.27 -18.96 10.52
N ILE A 599 0.99 -18.22 11.60
CA ILE A 599 2.01 -17.84 12.60
C ILE A 599 2.62 -19.10 13.23
N ALA A 600 1.78 -20.08 13.59
CA ALA A 600 2.23 -21.34 14.18
C ALA A 600 3.03 -22.20 13.19
N ARG A 601 2.68 -22.20 11.90
CA ARG A 601 3.49 -22.82 10.83
C ARG A 601 4.84 -22.14 10.68
N GLY A 602 4.92 -20.85 10.94
CA GLY A 602 6.18 -20.11 11.06
C GLY A 602 7.04 -20.50 12.28
N GLY A 603 6.58 -21.42 13.13
CA GLY A 603 7.32 -21.95 14.26
C GLY A 603 7.13 -21.18 15.58
N PHE A 604 6.14 -20.29 15.66
CA PHE A 604 5.87 -19.48 16.85
C PHE A 604 4.67 -19.98 17.64
N GLU A 605 4.66 -19.76 18.96
CA GLU A 605 3.50 -20.08 19.80
C GLU A 605 2.42 -19.00 19.65
N VAL A 606 1.16 -19.40 19.64
CA VAL A 606 0.02 -18.50 19.47
C VAL A 606 -1.04 -18.73 20.55
N HIS A 607 -1.50 -17.65 21.16
CA HIS A 607 -2.69 -17.62 21.98
C HIS A 607 -3.85 -17.01 21.20
N LEU A 608 -4.81 -17.85 20.80
CA LEU A 608 -6.03 -17.42 20.11
C LEU A 608 -7.15 -17.19 21.12
N ILE A 609 -7.59 -15.94 21.26
CA ILE A 609 -8.61 -15.51 22.21
C ILE A 609 -9.93 -15.33 21.47
N GLU A 610 -10.98 -16.02 21.91
CA GLU A 610 -12.34 -15.93 21.36
C GLU A 610 -13.36 -15.65 22.47
N LYS A 611 -14.16 -14.59 22.27
CA LYS A 611 -15.14 -14.13 23.26
C LYS A 611 -16.36 -15.05 23.38
N LYS A 612 -16.67 -15.84 22.35
CA LYS A 612 -17.79 -16.80 22.31
C LYS A 612 -17.35 -18.21 22.69
N GLU A 613 -18.33 -19.09 22.84
CA GLU A 613 -18.12 -20.51 23.16
C GLU A 613 -17.52 -21.33 22.01
N LYS A 614 -17.49 -20.80 20.77
CA LYS A 614 -17.08 -21.52 19.57
C LYS A 614 -16.35 -20.59 18.60
N LEU A 615 -15.38 -21.14 17.90
CA LEU A 615 -14.69 -20.51 16.77
C LEU A 615 -15.61 -20.45 15.53
N GLY A 616 -15.24 -19.64 14.54
CA GLY A 616 -15.89 -19.56 13.23
C GLY A 616 -16.46 -18.17 12.90
N GLY A 617 -16.79 -17.35 13.90
CA GLY A 617 -17.34 -16.01 13.69
C GLY A 617 -18.61 -16.04 12.84
N ILE A 618 -18.79 -15.05 11.95
CA ILE A 618 -19.98 -14.91 11.09
C ILE A 618 -20.18 -16.08 10.12
N PHE A 619 -19.13 -16.87 9.82
CA PHE A 619 -19.24 -18.02 8.92
C PHE A 619 -20.09 -19.14 9.52
N ASN A 620 -20.27 -19.18 10.84
CA ASN A 620 -21.22 -20.11 11.48
C ASN A 620 -22.68 -19.81 11.12
N GLU A 621 -22.98 -18.61 10.65
CA GLU A 621 -24.32 -18.15 10.28
C GLU A 621 -24.55 -18.19 8.76
N MET A 622 -23.49 -18.39 7.98
CA MET A 622 -23.54 -18.47 6.52
C MET A 622 -23.80 -19.90 6.04
N TYR A 623 -24.45 -20.02 4.88
CA TYR A 623 -24.79 -21.31 4.26
C TYR A 623 -24.11 -21.52 2.92
N HIS A 624 -23.74 -20.45 2.21
CA HIS A 624 -23.10 -20.53 0.90
C HIS A 624 -22.31 -19.25 0.61
N LEU A 625 -21.10 -19.41 0.08
CA LEU A 625 -20.18 -18.33 -0.28
C LEU A 625 -19.84 -18.39 -1.78
N PHE A 626 -19.51 -17.24 -2.35
CA PHE A 626 -19.01 -17.13 -3.72
C PHE A 626 -17.48 -17.41 -3.79
N PRO A 627 -16.94 -18.08 -4.85
CA PRO A 627 -17.60 -18.71 -6.00
C PRO A 627 -17.89 -20.21 -5.76
N ASP A 628 -18.89 -20.52 -4.95
CA ASP A 628 -19.32 -21.88 -4.61
C ASP A 628 -18.46 -22.57 -3.54
N LEU A 629 -18.34 -21.91 -2.38
CA LEU A 629 -17.67 -22.43 -1.19
C LEU A 629 -18.69 -22.72 -0.08
N ASP A 630 -18.47 -23.79 0.68
CA ASP A 630 -19.24 -24.11 1.89
C ASP A 630 -18.58 -23.45 3.13
N PRO A 631 -19.21 -22.43 3.76
CA PRO A 631 -18.68 -21.79 4.95
C PRO A 631 -18.44 -22.76 6.11
N LYS A 632 -19.26 -23.81 6.26
CA LYS A 632 -19.15 -24.79 7.35
C LYS A 632 -17.97 -25.72 7.14
N GLU A 633 -17.69 -26.08 5.89
CA GLU A 633 -16.48 -26.85 5.55
C GLU A 633 -15.23 -26.02 5.84
N ILE A 634 -15.21 -24.74 5.44
CA ILE A 634 -14.11 -23.80 5.74
C ILE A 634 -13.88 -23.71 7.25
N VAL A 635 -14.93 -23.52 8.05
CA VAL A 635 -14.80 -23.44 9.51
C VAL A 635 -14.27 -24.75 10.08
N ARG A 636 -14.79 -25.90 9.63
CA ARG A 636 -14.33 -27.22 10.09
C ARG A 636 -12.85 -27.44 9.77
N GLU A 637 -12.44 -27.20 8.53
CA GLU A 637 -11.05 -27.37 8.08
C GLU A 637 -10.10 -26.50 8.91
N LYS A 638 -10.47 -25.25 9.18
CA LYS A 638 -9.66 -24.34 10.01
C LYS A 638 -9.60 -24.79 11.47
N ILE A 639 -10.72 -25.23 12.06
CA ILE A 639 -10.74 -25.77 13.43
C ILE A 639 -9.85 -27.02 13.53
N ASP A 640 -9.88 -27.90 12.53
CA ASP A 640 -9.03 -29.10 12.51
C ASP A 640 -7.54 -28.73 12.45
N LYS A 641 -7.18 -27.73 11.64
CA LYS A 641 -5.82 -27.16 11.58
C LYS A 641 -5.39 -26.54 12.92
N ILE A 642 -6.29 -25.85 13.61
CA ILE A 642 -6.02 -25.26 14.93
C ILE A 642 -5.80 -26.34 15.98
N ASN A 643 -6.74 -27.28 16.11
CA ASN A 643 -6.72 -28.32 17.14
C ASN A 643 -5.58 -29.32 16.98
N SER A 644 -5.14 -29.57 15.73
CA SER A 644 -4.01 -30.46 15.44
C SER A 644 -2.64 -29.79 15.68
N ASN A 645 -2.58 -28.48 15.87
CA ASN A 645 -1.33 -27.75 16.04
C ASN A 645 -1.05 -27.44 17.52
N LYS A 646 -0.06 -28.13 18.09
CA LYS A 646 0.37 -27.97 19.49
C LYS A 646 0.90 -26.57 19.85
N ASN A 647 1.27 -25.75 18.86
CA ASN A 647 1.77 -24.40 19.09
C ASN A 647 0.63 -23.39 19.25
N ILE A 648 -0.63 -23.81 19.12
CA ILE A 648 -1.80 -22.93 19.25
C ILE A 648 -2.57 -23.30 20.51
N LYS A 649 -2.70 -22.34 21.41
CA LYS A 649 -3.56 -22.42 22.59
C LYS A 649 -4.80 -21.58 22.37
N VAL A 650 -5.96 -22.22 22.35
CA VAL A 650 -7.27 -21.56 22.20
C VAL A 650 -7.85 -21.24 23.57
N HIS A 651 -8.35 -20.01 23.74
CA HIS A 651 -9.06 -19.53 24.92
C HIS A 651 -10.48 -19.12 24.50
N LEU A 652 -11.47 -19.96 24.80
CA LEU A 652 -12.89 -19.74 24.48
C LEU A 652 -13.62 -19.12 25.66
N ASN A 653 -14.67 -18.35 25.40
CA ASN A 653 -15.38 -17.55 26.41
C ASN A 653 -14.46 -16.59 27.17
N THR A 654 -13.39 -16.15 26.51
CA THR A 654 -12.33 -15.36 27.14
C THR A 654 -12.15 -14.05 26.39
N ARG A 655 -11.86 -12.99 27.14
CA ARG A 655 -11.59 -11.64 26.62
C ARG A 655 -10.23 -11.18 27.12
N LEU A 656 -9.61 -10.26 26.38
CA LEU A 656 -8.47 -9.50 26.88
C LEU A 656 -8.99 -8.42 27.84
N GLU A 657 -8.50 -8.41 29.08
CA GLU A 657 -8.90 -7.42 30.10
C GLU A 657 -7.90 -6.29 30.24
N ASP A 658 -6.61 -6.60 30.17
CA ASP A 658 -5.53 -5.63 30.25
C ASP A 658 -4.35 -6.07 29.37
N LEU A 659 -3.65 -5.08 28.80
CA LEU A 659 -2.41 -5.28 28.08
C LEU A 659 -1.42 -4.19 28.47
N SER A 660 -0.30 -4.60 29.03
CA SER A 660 0.82 -3.73 29.35
C SER A 660 2.08 -4.15 28.59
N GLY A 661 3.15 -3.35 28.69
CA GLY A 661 4.41 -3.63 28.00
C GLY A 661 4.57 -2.88 26.69
N PHE A 662 5.40 -3.40 25.80
CA PHE A 662 5.80 -2.77 24.55
C PHE A 662 6.13 -3.83 23.49
N VAL A 663 6.33 -3.42 22.24
CA VAL A 663 6.72 -4.31 21.13
C VAL A 663 7.77 -5.34 21.56
N GLY A 664 7.52 -6.62 21.28
CA GLY A 664 8.40 -7.72 21.69
C GLY A 664 8.21 -8.21 23.14
N ASN A 665 7.59 -7.45 24.03
CA ASN A 665 7.40 -7.80 25.45
C ASN A 665 6.08 -7.21 25.99
N PHE A 666 4.97 -7.79 25.56
CA PHE A 666 3.64 -7.50 26.10
C PHE A 666 3.27 -8.49 27.19
N ASP A 667 2.61 -8.00 28.23
CA ASP A 667 2.00 -8.80 29.29
C ASP A 667 0.48 -8.58 29.26
N ALA A 668 -0.25 -9.65 28.91
CA ALA A 668 -1.70 -9.67 28.76
C ALA A 668 -2.36 -10.38 29.94
N THR A 669 -3.46 -9.81 30.44
CA THR A 669 -4.35 -10.44 31.42
C THR A 669 -5.67 -10.77 30.74
N LEU A 670 -6.10 -12.03 30.86
CA LEU A 670 -7.35 -12.53 30.30
C LEU A 670 -8.45 -12.61 31.35
N SER A 671 -9.71 -12.59 30.90
CA SER A 671 -10.88 -12.63 31.77
C SER A 671 -11.10 -13.93 32.54
N ASP A 672 -10.37 -14.99 32.19
CA ASP A 672 -10.32 -16.24 32.97
C ASP A 672 -9.23 -16.23 34.05
N GLY A 673 -8.54 -15.09 34.22
CA GLY A 673 -7.43 -14.91 35.14
C GLY A 673 -6.06 -15.33 34.59
N SER A 674 -5.97 -15.83 33.35
CA SER A 674 -4.70 -16.20 32.73
C SER A 674 -3.82 -14.97 32.46
N ALA A 675 -2.53 -15.08 32.79
CA ALA A 675 -1.51 -14.13 32.38
C ALA A 675 -0.67 -14.71 31.23
N ILE A 676 -0.44 -13.93 30.18
CA ILE A 676 0.24 -14.34 28.96
C ILE A 676 1.27 -13.28 28.56
N SER A 677 2.51 -13.68 28.34
CA SER A 677 3.51 -12.80 27.71
C SER A 677 3.62 -13.09 26.22
N ALA A 678 3.72 -12.05 25.40
CA ALA A 678 3.80 -12.16 23.94
C ALA A 678 4.63 -11.03 23.31
N GLY A 679 5.23 -11.29 22.15
CA GLY A 679 5.97 -10.28 21.41
C GLY A 679 5.10 -9.48 20.43
N ALA A 680 3.99 -10.07 19.97
CA ALA A 680 3.11 -9.50 18.97
C ALA A 680 1.63 -9.69 19.32
N VAL A 681 0.79 -8.74 18.91
CA VAL A 681 -0.67 -8.78 19.07
C VAL A 681 -1.34 -8.56 17.71
N VAL A 682 -2.26 -9.45 17.34
CA VAL A 682 -3.04 -9.37 16.10
C VAL A 682 -4.52 -9.18 16.42
N LEU A 683 -5.12 -8.15 15.82
CA LEU A 683 -6.56 -7.90 15.87
C LEU A 683 -7.25 -8.54 14.66
N ALA A 684 -8.14 -9.49 14.93
CA ALA A 684 -8.94 -10.23 13.95
C ALA A 684 -10.41 -10.36 14.42
N THR A 685 -10.91 -9.35 15.14
CA THR A 685 -12.21 -9.36 15.83
C THR A 685 -13.42 -9.38 14.89
N GLY A 686 -13.24 -8.97 13.63
CA GLY A 686 -14.28 -8.95 12.59
C GLY A 686 -15.34 -7.84 12.77
N GLY A 687 -16.08 -7.56 11.70
CA GLY A 687 -17.23 -6.66 11.73
C GLY A 687 -18.57 -7.40 11.86
N ASN A 688 -19.63 -6.64 12.15
CA ASN A 688 -20.99 -7.16 12.34
C ASN A 688 -21.91 -6.76 11.18
N GLU A 689 -22.94 -7.58 10.93
CA GLU A 689 -24.07 -7.17 10.09
C GLU A 689 -24.89 -6.10 10.82
N TRP A 690 -25.06 -4.93 10.20
CA TRP A 690 -25.98 -3.93 10.73
C TRP A 690 -27.41 -4.40 10.56
N LYS A 691 -28.17 -4.47 11.67
CA LYS A 691 -29.61 -4.73 11.62
C LYS A 691 -30.34 -3.45 11.21
N PRO A 692 -30.96 -3.39 10.01
CA PRO A 692 -31.51 -2.14 9.50
C PRO A 692 -32.69 -1.64 10.33
N ASN A 693 -32.87 -0.33 10.37
CA ASN A 693 -34.11 0.31 10.85
C ASN A 693 -34.85 1.02 9.71
N ILE A 694 -34.54 0.65 8.48
CA ILE A 694 -35.07 1.20 7.23
C ILE A 694 -35.75 0.09 6.43
N TYR A 695 -36.55 0.48 5.42
CA TYR A 695 -37.16 -0.44 4.46
C TYR A 695 -37.99 -1.57 5.10
N GLY A 696 -38.68 -1.27 6.21
CA GLY A 696 -39.60 -2.21 6.85
C GLY A 696 -38.94 -3.36 7.61
N TYR A 697 -37.63 -3.30 7.90
CA TYR A 697 -36.98 -4.36 8.70
C TYR A 697 -37.69 -4.55 10.05
N GLY A 698 -37.95 -5.81 10.41
CA GLY A 698 -38.78 -6.20 11.56
C GLY A 698 -40.25 -6.48 11.21
N GLN A 699 -40.70 -6.08 10.01
CA GLN A 699 -42.01 -6.49 9.47
C GLN A 699 -41.97 -7.96 8.98
N PRO A 700 -43.13 -8.66 8.91
CA PRO A 700 -43.18 -10.01 8.36
C PRO A 700 -42.66 -10.08 6.91
N ASN A 701 -41.82 -11.07 6.64
CA ASN A 701 -41.21 -11.32 5.33
C ASN A 701 -40.22 -10.25 4.84
N VAL A 702 -39.67 -9.45 5.74
CA VAL A 702 -38.50 -8.60 5.47
C VAL A 702 -37.27 -9.23 6.14
N TYR A 703 -36.25 -9.54 5.35
CA TYR A 703 -35.06 -10.28 5.77
C TYR A 703 -33.78 -9.53 5.41
N THR A 704 -32.66 -9.81 6.06
CA THR A 704 -31.33 -9.46 5.53
C THR A 704 -30.80 -10.52 4.54
N GLN A 705 -29.70 -10.22 3.86
CA GLN A 705 -29.02 -11.20 2.98
C GLN A 705 -28.50 -12.43 3.75
N LEU A 706 -28.12 -12.29 5.02
CA LEU A 706 -27.73 -13.43 5.85
C LEU A 706 -28.95 -14.27 6.27
N GLU A 707 -30.07 -13.60 6.59
CA GLU A 707 -31.31 -14.27 6.97
C GLU A 707 -31.92 -15.05 5.79
N ILE A 708 -31.92 -14.50 4.56
CA ILE A 708 -32.45 -15.21 3.39
C ILE A 708 -31.62 -16.47 3.05
N GLN A 709 -30.30 -16.48 3.31
CA GLN A 709 -29.48 -17.69 3.15
C GLN A 709 -30.00 -18.85 3.99
N ARG A 710 -30.42 -18.58 5.23
CA ARG A 710 -31.04 -19.57 6.09
C ARG A 710 -32.34 -20.10 5.49
N LEU A 711 -33.18 -19.24 4.93
CA LEU A 711 -34.42 -19.64 4.28
C LEU A 711 -34.17 -20.51 3.04
N ILE A 712 -33.16 -20.18 2.23
CA ILE A 712 -32.72 -20.98 1.08
C ILE A 712 -32.29 -22.38 1.55
N ALA A 713 -31.49 -22.45 2.61
CA ALA A 713 -30.98 -23.72 3.15
C ALA A 713 -32.07 -24.58 3.80
N GLU A 714 -33.07 -23.96 4.41
CA GLU A 714 -34.20 -24.62 5.08
C GLU A 714 -35.39 -24.93 4.13
N ASP A 715 -35.25 -24.73 2.82
CA ASP A 715 -36.33 -24.93 1.83
C ASP A 715 -37.60 -24.10 2.11
N LYS A 716 -37.43 -22.88 2.63
CA LYS A 716 -38.54 -21.98 3.02
C LYS A 716 -38.91 -20.93 1.96
N ILE A 717 -38.49 -21.15 0.72
CA ILE A 717 -38.89 -20.35 -0.44
C ILE A 717 -39.81 -21.20 -1.30
N SER A 718 -40.90 -20.60 -1.78
CA SER A 718 -41.81 -21.23 -2.72
C SER A 718 -41.48 -20.82 -4.14
N ASP A 719 -41.66 -21.73 -5.09
CA ASP A 719 -41.55 -21.38 -6.51
C ASP A 719 -42.64 -20.35 -6.89
N LYS A 720 -42.30 -19.44 -7.80
CA LYS A 720 -43.14 -18.28 -8.21
C LYS A 720 -43.30 -17.16 -7.18
N GLU A 721 -42.53 -17.17 -6.09
CA GLU A 721 -42.46 -15.98 -5.22
C GLU A 721 -41.87 -14.77 -5.95
N LYS A 722 -42.27 -13.58 -5.51
CA LYS A 722 -41.68 -12.29 -5.90
C LYS A 722 -40.76 -11.80 -4.80
N ILE A 723 -39.47 -11.73 -5.09
CA ILE A 723 -38.43 -11.33 -4.14
C ILE A 723 -37.80 -10.02 -4.61
N VAL A 724 -37.82 -9.01 -3.74
CA VAL A 724 -37.16 -7.72 -4.00
C VAL A 724 -35.96 -7.57 -3.07
N MET A 725 -34.76 -7.48 -3.64
CA MET A 725 -33.52 -7.25 -2.92
C MET A 725 -33.11 -5.79 -3.02
N ILE A 726 -32.89 -5.09 -1.91
CA ILE A 726 -32.54 -3.67 -1.86
C ILE A 726 -31.07 -3.51 -1.48
N GLN A 727 -30.27 -2.99 -2.42
CA GLN A 727 -28.85 -2.76 -2.20
C GLN A 727 -28.56 -1.57 -1.31
N CYS A 728 -27.39 -1.60 -0.68
CA CYS A 728 -26.82 -0.50 0.10
C CYS A 728 -27.69 -0.06 1.30
N ALA A 729 -28.39 -0.98 1.96
CA ALA A 729 -29.18 -0.64 3.15
C ALA A 729 -28.23 -0.19 4.28
N GLY A 730 -28.16 1.13 4.51
CA GLY A 730 -27.29 1.75 5.51
C GLY A 730 -25.83 1.93 5.09
N SER A 731 -25.48 1.78 3.81
CA SER A 731 -24.13 2.02 3.26
C SER A 731 -24.16 3.06 2.13
N ARG A 732 -23.07 3.81 1.98
CA ARG A 732 -22.96 4.93 1.02
C ARG A 732 -24.11 5.92 1.21
N GLU A 733 -24.29 6.31 2.46
CA GLU A 733 -25.27 7.30 2.90
C GLU A 733 -24.58 8.31 3.83
N LYS A 734 -25.26 9.41 4.17
CA LYS A 734 -24.68 10.51 4.96
C LYS A 734 -24.02 10.03 6.26
N ASP A 735 -24.64 9.09 6.97
CA ASP A 735 -24.15 8.58 8.26
C ASP A 735 -23.08 7.49 8.12
N ARG A 736 -22.96 6.87 6.94
CA ARG A 736 -21.97 5.82 6.62
C ARG A 736 -21.51 5.98 5.17
N ARG A 737 -20.59 6.91 4.95
CA ARG A 737 -20.03 7.25 3.63
C ARG A 737 -19.01 6.23 3.12
N TYR A 738 -19.22 4.94 3.36
CA TYR A 738 -18.37 3.86 2.87
C TYR A 738 -19.18 2.75 2.21
N CYS A 739 -18.50 1.96 1.36
CA CYS A 739 -19.04 0.77 0.75
C CYS A 739 -18.81 -0.46 1.63
N SER A 740 -19.84 -1.28 1.85
CA SER A 740 -19.69 -2.54 2.58
C SER A 740 -19.04 -3.68 1.78
N ARG A 741 -18.62 -3.43 0.53
CA ARG A 741 -17.84 -4.29 -0.38
C ARG A 741 -18.48 -5.63 -0.79
N ILE A 742 -19.15 -6.34 0.10
CA ILE A 742 -19.71 -7.70 -0.11
C ILE A 742 -21.16 -7.72 -0.57
N CYS A 743 -21.93 -6.66 -0.28
CA CYS A 743 -23.38 -6.66 -0.40
C CYS A 743 -23.93 -6.88 -1.83
N CYS A 744 -23.20 -6.44 -2.87
CA CYS A 744 -23.59 -6.70 -4.26
C CYS A 744 -23.39 -8.17 -4.64
N SER A 745 -22.22 -8.73 -4.32
CA SER A 745 -21.90 -10.12 -4.63
C SER A 745 -22.82 -11.09 -3.88
N GLU A 746 -23.07 -10.85 -2.59
CA GLU A 746 -23.97 -11.70 -1.78
C GLU A 746 -25.41 -11.71 -2.32
N ALA A 747 -25.95 -10.55 -2.70
CA ALA A 747 -27.29 -10.45 -3.28
C ALA A 747 -27.42 -11.22 -4.60
N ILE A 748 -26.43 -11.06 -5.49
CA ILE A 748 -26.41 -11.73 -6.79
C ILE A 748 -26.25 -13.24 -6.61
N LYS A 749 -25.35 -13.68 -5.72
CA LYS A 749 -25.17 -15.10 -5.36
C LYS A 749 -26.48 -15.70 -4.84
N ASN A 750 -27.10 -15.08 -3.83
CA ASN A 750 -28.38 -15.54 -3.30
C ASN A 750 -29.47 -15.59 -4.38
N ALA A 751 -29.51 -14.61 -5.28
CA ALA A 751 -30.46 -14.62 -6.41
C ALA A 751 -30.22 -15.81 -7.35
N ILE A 752 -28.97 -16.15 -7.66
CA ILE A 752 -28.62 -17.32 -8.46
C ILE A 752 -29.03 -18.62 -7.76
N ASP A 753 -28.72 -18.77 -6.47
CA ASP A 753 -29.09 -19.95 -5.68
C ASP A 753 -30.60 -20.18 -5.71
N ILE A 754 -31.37 -19.10 -5.53
CA ILE A 754 -32.83 -19.13 -5.61
C ILE A 754 -33.29 -19.51 -7.02
N LYS A 755 -32.74 -18.91 -8.08
CA LYS A 755 -33.16 -19.22 -9.46
C LYS A 755 -32.78 -20.61 -9.91
N LYS A 756 -31.68 -21.18 -9.41
CA LYS A 756 -31.29 -22.57 -9.68
C LYS A 756 -32.23 -23.56 -9.00
N ARG A 757 -32.72 -23.25 -7.81
CA ARG A 757 -33.59 -24.14 -7.01
C ARG A 757 -35.08 -23.95 -7.26
N TRP A 758 -35.52 -22.71 -7.47
CA TRP A 758 -36.90 -22.28 -7.74
C TRP A 758 -36.96 -21.40 -9.01
N PRO A 759 -36.91 -22.02 -10.21
CA PRO A 759 -36.66 -21.31 -11.46
C PRO A 759 -37.71 -20.27 -11.84
N HIS A 760 -38.96 -20.39 -11.36
CA HIS A 760 -40.05 -19.48 -11.71
C HIS A 760 -40.20 -18.32 -10.73
N THR A 761 -39.35 -18.23 -9.70
CA THR A 761 -39.26 -17.06 -8.82
C THR A 761 -38.89 -15.81 -9.62
N GLU A 762 -39.59 -14.70 -9.37
CA GLU A 762 -39.29 -13.39 -9.93
C GLU A 762 -38.40 -12.63 -8.93
N ILE A 763 -37.18 -12.27 -9.34
CA ILE A 763 -36.22 -11.60 -8.47
C ILE A 763 -35.87 -10.24 -9.04
N TYR A 764 -36.01 -9.21 -8.21
CA TYR A 764 -35.65 -7.83 -8.52
C TYR A 764 -34.53 -7.38 -7.59
N VAL A 765 -33.42 -6.89 -8.14
CA VAL A 765 -32.32 -6.30 -7.39
C VAL A 765 -32.33 -4.79 -7.61
N LEU A 766 -32.73 -4.03 -6.58
CA LEU A 766 -32.76 -2.57 -6.60
C LEU A 766 -31.38 -2.03 -6.24
N TYR A 767 -30.74 -1.25 -7.11
CA TYR A 767 -29.36 -0.81 -6.93
C TYR A 767 -29.09 0.64 -7.36
N ARG A 768 -27.91 1.16 -6.98
CA ARG A 768 -27.36 2.44 -7.50
C ARG A 768 -26.20 2.21 -8.46
N ASP A 769 -25.24 1.40 -8.01
CA ASP A 769 -24.12 0.85 -8.79
C ASP A 769 -23.94 -0.64 -8.47
N ILE A 770 -23.67 -1.48 -9.46
CA ILE A 770 -23.25 -2.87 -9.24
C ILE A 770 -21.74 -2.94 -9.10
N ARG A 771 -21.27 -3.32 -7.90
CA ARG A 771 -19.85 -3.36 -7.51
C ARG A 771 -19.28 -4.78 -7.44
N THR A 772 -19.45 -5.56 -8.50
CA THR A 772 -18.86 -6.91 -8.67
C THR A 772 -17.44 -6.83 -9.26
N PHE A 773 -16.44 -6.57 -8.44
CA PHE A 773 -15.13 -6.09 -8.91
C PHE A 773 -14.10 -7.17 -9.28
N SER A 774 -14.24 -8.43 -8.87
CA SER A 774 -13.41 -9.55 -9.35
C SER A 774 -13.91 -10.09 -10.69
N HIS A 775 -13.04 -10.75 -11.46
CA HIS A 775 -13.48 -11.34 -12.74
C HIS A 775 -14.61 -12.35 -12.54
N GLN A 776 -14.49 -13.22 -11.54
CA GLN A 776 -15.52 -14.20 -11.20
C GLN A 776 -16.82 -13.50 -10.76
N ALA A 777 -16.74 -12.41 -9.98
CA ALA A 777 -17.96 -11.72 -9.54
C ALA A 777 -18.69 -11.04 -10.71
N GLU A 778 -17.96 -10.56 -11.74
CA GLU A 778 -18.58 -10.02 -12.95
C GLU A 778 -19.23 -11.14 -13.79
N GLU A 779 -18.63 -12.33 -13.84
CA GLU A 779 -19.27 -13.51 -14.44
C GLU A 779 -20.57 -13.89 -13.75
N MET A 780 -20.55 -13.89 -12.42
CA MET A 780 -21.72 -14.14 -11.60
C MET A 780 -22.83 -13.11 -11.89
N TYR A 781 -22.47 -11.83 -12.03
CA TYR A 781 -23.43 -10.80 -12.41
C TYR A 781 -24.09 -11.09 -13.77
N MET A 782 -23.30 -11.50 -14.77
CA MET A 782 -23.83 -11.91 -16.07
C MET A 782 -24.69 -13.17 -16.01
N GLU A 783 -24.32 -14.16 -15.19
CA GLU A 783 -25.11 -15.39 -14.97
C GLU A 783 -26.49 -15.07 -14.39
N ALA A 784 -26.55 -14.23 -13.36
CA ALA A 784 -27.82 -13.81 -12.76
C ALA A 784 -28.75 -13.16 -13.80
N GLY A 785 -28.21 -12.31 -14.68
CA GLY A 785 -28.97 -11.73 -15.79
C GLY A 785 -29.50 -12.79 -16.76
N LYS A 786 -28.69 -13.79 -17.12
CA LYS A 786 -29.12 -14.92 -17.98
C LYS A 786 -30.22 -15.77 -17.35
N LEU A 787 -30.22 -15.90 -16.02
CA LEU A 787 -31.26 -16.59 -15.27
C LEU A 787 -32.55 -15.76 -15.14
N GLY A 788 -32.57 -14.51 -15.61
CA GLY A 788 -33.75 -13.64 -15.57
C GLY A 788 -33.91 -12.86 -14.27
N VAL A 789 -32.83 -12.64 -13.52
CA VAL A 789 -32.82 -11.67 -12.42
C VAL A 789 -32.89 -10.25 -13.00
N LEU A 790 -33.82 -9.44 -12.51
CA LEU A 790 -34.05 -8.07 -12.99
C LEU A 790 -33.30 -7.06 -12.12
N PHE A 791 -32.47 -6.22 -12.73
CA PHE A 791 -31.70 -5.20 -12.02
C PHE A 791 -32.34 -3.82 -12.27
N ILE A 792 -32.93 -3.23 -11.24
CA ILE A 792 -33.64 -1.94 -11.32
C ILE A 792 -32.81 -0.87 -10.62
N ARG A 793 -32.51 0.22 -11.31
CA ARG A 793 -31.65 1.27 -10.76
C ARG A 793 -32.48 2.40 -10.16
N PHE A 794 -32.09 2.87 -8.97
CA PHE A 794 -32.70 4.02 -8.31
C PHE A 794 -31.69 5.13 -7.99
N ASP A 795 -32.18 6.34 -7.75
CA ASP A 795 -31.39 7.48 -7.27
C ASP A 795 -31.42 7.58 -5.74
N LEU A 796 -30.31 7.98 -5.11
CA LEU A 796 -30.26 8.11 -3.65
C LEU A 796 -31.27 9.13 -3.10
N ASN A 797 -31.62 10.16 -3.87
CA ASN A 797 -32.61 11.16 -3.48
C ASN A 797 -34.05 10.67 -3.66
N GLU A 798 -34.25 9.57 -4.40
CA GLU A 798 -35.55 8.94 -4.67
C GLU A 798 -35.48 7.45 -4.28
N ARG A 799 -35.23 7.21 -2.99
CA ARG A 799 -35.08 5.86 -2.43
C ARG A 799 -36.34 5.01 -2.62
N PRO A 800 -36.20 3.67 -2.71
CA PRO A 800 -37.33 2.78 -2.62
C PRO A 800 -38.09 2.99 -1.31
N GLU A 801 -39.42 2.92 -1.35
CA GLU A 801 -40.26 2.89 -0.16
C GLU A 801 -40.84 1.49 0.02
N VAL A 802 -40.74 0.93 1.22
CA VAL A 802 -41.38 -0.34 1.58
C VAL A 802 -42.56 -0.04 2.49
N LYS A 803 -43.77 -0.48 2.08
CA LYS A 803 -45.01 -0.36 2.88
C LYS A 803 -45.23 -1.61 3.73
N ASP A 804 -46.12 -1.53 4.72
CA ASP A 804 -46.40 -2.59 5.70
C ASP A 804 -46.89 -3.91 5.10
N ASP A 805 -47.37 -3.87 3.87
CA ASP A 805 -47.82 -5.04 3.13
C ASP A 805 -46.75 -5.57 2.16
N ASN A 806 -45.49 -5.17 2.31
CA ASN A 806 -44.35 -5.47 1.42
C ASN A 806 -44.53 -4.95 -0.03
N ALA A 807 -45.39 -3.94 -0.23
CA ALA A 807 -45.39 -3.20 -1.48
C ALA A 807 -44.14 -2.29 -1.54
N VAL A 808 -43.27 -2.55 -2.52
CA VAL A 808 -42.06 -1.76 -2.78
C VAL A 808 -42.33 -0.76 -3.89
N ILE A 809 -42.34 0.51 -3.55
CA ILE A 809 -42.50 1.61 -4.50
C ILE A 809 -41.10 2.06 -4.92
N ILE A 810 -40.84 2.10 -6.22
CA ILE A 810 -39.53 2.42 -6.78
C ILE A 810 -39.67 3.36 -7.98
N ASN A 811 -38.75 4.31 -8.09
CA ASN A 811 -38.54 5.08 -9.31
C ASN A 811 -37.36 4.49 -10.08
N ASP A 812 -37.64 3.84 -11.20
CA ASP A 812 -36.58 3.28 -12.04
C ASP A 812 -35.97 4.39 -12.90
N THR A 813 -34.69 4.69 -12.67
CA THR A 813 -33.97 5.74 -13.41
C THR A 813 -33.80 5.43 -14.90
N LEU A 814 -33.82 4.15 -15.29
CA LEU A 814 -33.67 3.72 -16.68
C LEU A 814 -34.99 3.76 -17.45
N LEU A 815 -36.07 3.24 -16.83
CA LEU A 815 -37.41 3.31 -17.41
C LEU A 815 -38.03 4.71 -17.28
N ARG A 816 -37.59 5.50 -16.29
CA ARG A 816 -38.13 6.81 -15.91
C ARG A 816 -39.59 6.73 -15.49
N GLU A 817 -39.95 5.63 -14.86
CA GLU A 817 -41.28 5.37 -14.36
C GLU A 817 -41.24 4.97 -12.90
N LYS A 818 -42.21 5.52 -12.16
CA LYS A 818 -42.49 5.12 -10.79
C LYS A 818 -43.56 4.02 -10.81
N PHE A 819 -43.24 2.88 -10.24
CA PHE A 819 -44.17 1.75 -10.14
C PHE A 819 -44.03 1.05 -8.79
N THR A 820 -44.94 0.10 -8.55
CA THR A 820 -45.00 -0.67 -7.30
C THR A 820 -44.84 -2.15 -7.60
N ILE A 821 -43.94 -2.79 -6.88
CA ILE A 821 -43.76 -4.24 -6.89
C ILE A 821 -44.36 -4.78 -5.60
N LYS A 822 -45.41 -5.59 -5.70
CA LYS A 822 -45.94 -6.33 -4.55
C LYS A 822 -45.04 -7.55 -4.32
N ALA A 823 -44.18 -7.49 -3.31
CA ALA A 823 -43.23 -8.54 -3.00
C ALA A 823 -43.80 -9.54 -1.99
N ASP A 824 -43.51 -10.83 -2.18
CA ASP A 824 -43.73 -11.85 -1.16
C ASP A 824 -42.65 -11.76 -0.08
N LYS A 825 -41.42 -11.39 -0.47
CA LYS A 825 -40.29 -11.15 0.44
C LYS A 825 -39.47 -9.93 0.01
N VAL A 826 -39.05 -9.14 0.99
CA VAL A 826 -38.07 -8.05 0.80
C VAL A 826 -36.77 -8.45 1.48
N VAL A 827 -35.64 -8.31 0.78
CA VAL A 827 -34.32 -8.68 1.27
C VAL A 827 -33.41 -7.45 1.29
N LEU A 828 -32.82 -7.14 2.43
CA LEU A 828 -31.99 -5.97 2.63
C LEU A 828 -30.51 -6.37 2.59
N SER A 829 -29.77 -5.76 1.67
CA SER A 829 -28.32 -5.91 1.60
C SER A 829 -27.66 -4.94 2.56
N SER A 830 -27.70 -5.31 3.84
CA SER A 830 -27.28 -4.53 5.00
C SER A 830 -25.81 -4.16 5.01
N ALA A 831 -25.51 -3.03 5.67
CA ALA A 831 -24.15 -2.57 5.91
C ALA A 831 -23.37 -3.53 6.83
N VAL A 832 -22.04 -3.57 6.63
CA VAL A 832 -21.10 -4.11 7.62
C VAL A 832 -20.64 -2.97 8.51
N VAL A 833 -20.70 -3.15 9.82
CA VAL A 833 -20.34 -2.14 10.83
C VAL A 833 -19.25 -2.65 11.78
N PRO A 834 -18.49 -1.76 12.42
CA PRO A 834 -17.57 -2.12 13.51
C PRO A 834 -18.28 -2.90 14.63
N ASP A 835 -17.53 -3.71 15.38
CA ASP A 835 -18.06 -4.33 16.61
C ASP A 835 -18.18 -3.28 17.72
N ASP A 836 -19.21 -3.40 18.57
CA ASP A 836 -19.51 -2.44 19.63
C ASP A 836 -18.34 -2.30 20.65
N GLU A 837 -17.43 -3.28 20.70
CA GLU A 837 -16.26 -3.28 21.57
C GLU A 837 -15.04 -2.55 20.99
N TYR A 838 -15.13 -2.00 19.77
CA TYR A 838 -13.96 -1.38 19.12
C TYR A 838 -13.48 -0.15 19.88
N GLU A 839 -14.39 0.66 20.43
CA GLU A 839 -14.00 1.85 21.19
C GLU A 839 -13.29 1.49 22.50
N SER A 840 -13.77 0.46 23.21
CA SER A 840 -13.13 0.01 24.45
C SER A 840 -11.77 -0.64 24.16
N LEU A 841 -11.68 -1.47 23.12
CA LEU A 841 -10.43 -2.12 22.70
C LEU A 841 -9.40 -1.09 22.19
N SER A 842 -9.85 -0.10 21.41
CA SER A 842 -9.02 1.02 20.95
C SER A 842 -8.41 1.79 22.12
N LYS A 843 -9.20 2.11 23.15
CA LYS A 843 -8.71 2.80 24.35
C LYS A 843 -7.74 1.94 25.16
N MET A 844 -8.06 0.66 25.36
CA MET A 844 -7.21 -0.29 26.08
C MET A 844 -5.84 -0.46 25.41
N LEU A 845 -5.84 -0.71 24.09
CA LEU A 845 -4.63 -0.99 23.33
C LEU A 845 -3.93 0.28 22.82
N ARG A 846 -4.57 1.45 22.96
CA ARG A 846 -4.11 2.75 22.45
C ARG A 846 -3.85 2.76 20.94
N ILE A 847 -4.69 2.03 20.20
CA ILE A 847 -4.65 1.94 18.73
C ILE A 847 -5.79 2.77 18.12
N PRO A 848 -5.55 3.49 17.01
CA PRO A 848 -6.53 4.42 16.47
C PRO A 848 -7.67 3.72 15.71
N LEU A 849 -8.85 4.35 15.74
CA LEU A 849 -9.96 4.06 14.84
C LEU A 849 -9.99 5.11 13.71
N SER A 850 -10.45 4.72 12.52
CA SER A 850 -10.78 5.63 11.43
C SER A 850 -12.14 6.31 11.67
N SER A 851 -12.46 7.32 10.86
CA SER A 851 -13.72 8.08 10.97
C SER A 851 -14.99 7.23 10.73
N ASP A 852 -14.84 6.06 10.11
CA ASP A 852 -15.90 5.06 9.91
C ASP A 852 -16.05 4.09 11.11
N GLY A 853 -15.23 4.25 12.15
CA GLY A 853 -15.25 3.45 13.37
C GLY A 853 -14.48 2.13 13.30
N PHE A 854 -13.90 1.75 12.15
CA PHE A 854 -13.01 0.59 12.05
C PHE A 854 -11.60 0.89 12.53
N PHE A 855 -10.73 -0.13 12.71
CA PHE A 855 -9.34 0.10 13.09
C PHE A 855 -8.53 0.77 11.96
N LEU A 856 -7.71 1.75 12.31
CA LEU A 856 -6.86 2.49 11.37
C LEU A 856 -5.47 1.86 11.28
N GLU A 857 -5.15 1.33 10.09
CA GLU A 857 -3.84 0.82 9.73
C GLU A 857 -2.75 1.93 9.63
N ALA A 858 -1.48 1.52 9.64
CA ALA A 858 -0.34 2.42 9.55
C ALA A 858 -0.28 3.21 8.24
N HIS A 859 -0.61 2.56 7.12
CA HIS A 859 -0.69 3.19 5.81
C HIS A 859 -1.53 2.35 4.84
N LEU A 860 -2.61 2.92 4.29
CA LEU A 860 -3.58 2.24 3.41
C LEU A 860 -2.95 1.41 2.28
N LYS A 861 -1.93 1.94 1.59
CA LYS A 861 -1.28 1.27 0.44
C LYS A 861 -0.19 0.27 0.84
N LEU A 862 0.81 0.70 1.61
CA LEU A 862 2.06 -0.07 1.79
C LEU A 862 2.19 -0.78 3.15
N ARG A 863 1.36 -0.44 4.14
CA ARG A 863 1.34 -1.10 5.45
C ARG A 863 -0.11 -1.37 5.89
N PRO A 864 -0.92 -2.11 5.10
CA PRO A 864 -2.33 -2.32 5.40
C PRO A 864 -2.58 -3.32 6.53
N LEU A 865 -1.54 -4.00 7.03
CA LEU A 865 -1.62 -5.06 8.06
C LEU A 865 -0.97 -4.65 9.38
N ASP A 866 -0.30 -3.50 9.41
CA ASP A 866 0.42 -2.99 10.59
C ASP A 866 -0.38 -1.82 11.19
N PHE A 867 -0.28 -1.62 12.51
CA PHE A 867 -0.63 -0.34 13.13
C PHE A 867 0.57 0.61 13.13
N THR A 868 0.32 1.90 13.39
CA THR A 868 1.40 2.86 13.70
C THR A 868 2.09 2.55 15.03
N SER A 869 1.38 1.87 15.94
CA SER A 869 1.93 1.34 17.18
C SER A 869 2.63 0.01 16.91
N ASP A 870 3.94 -0.06 17.17
CA ASP A 870 4.74 -1.25 16.91
C ASP A 870 4.27 -2.46 17.74
N GLY A 871 4.38 -3.65 17.16
CA GLY A 871 3.97 -4.91 17.78
C GLY A 871 2.48 -5.23 17.64
N PHE A 872 1.67 -4.29 17.12
CA PHE A 872 0.25 -4.51 16.81
C PHE A 872 0.03 -4.69 15.31
N PHE A 873 -0.81 -5.65 14.96
CA PHE A 873 -1.16 -6.00 13.59
C PHE A 873 -2.67 -6.20 13.43
N LEU A 874 -3.17 -6.16 12.20
CA LEU A 874 -4.59 -6.14 11.87
C LEU A 874 -4.90 -7.01 10.65
N CYS A 875 -6.00 -7.78 10.69
CA CYS A 875 -6.48 -8.49 9.51
C CYS A 875 -8.01 -8.68 9.47
N GLY A 876 -8.51 -8.93 8.25
CA GLY A 876 -9.91 -9.27 8.00
C GLY A 876 -10.85 -8.08 8.15
N THR A 877 -12.12 -8.37 8.48
CA THR A 877 -13.15 -7.34 8.56
C THR A 877 -13.01 -6.39 9.75
N ALA A 878 -12.00 -6.61 10.60
CA ALA A 878 -11.63 -5.66 11.64
C ALA A 878 -11.07 -4.35 11.09
N GLN A 879 -10.42 -4.39 9.94
CA GLN A 879 -9.90 -3.21 9.27
C GLN A 879 -10.96 -2.41 8.51
N SER A 880 -11.82 -3.14 7.78
CA SER A 880 -12.88 -2.59 6.92
C SER A 880 -13.72 -3.76 6.39
N PRO A 881 -14.91 -3.53 5.80
CA PRO A 881 -15.63 -4.57 5.08
C PRO A 881 -14.79 -5.16 3.93
N LYS A 882 -14.74 -6.50 3.80
CA LYS A 882 -13.98 -7.25 2.78
C LYS A 882 -14.62 -8.61 2.49
N ASP A 883 -14.37 -9.14 1.29
CA ASP A 883 -14.78 -10.50 0.93
C ASP A 883 -13.83 -11.57 1.50
N TYR A 884 -14.18 -12.84 1.29
CA TYR A 884 -13.40 -13.97 1.80
C TYR A 884 -11.98 -14.03 1.24
N VAL A 885 -11.82 -13.79 -0.07
CA VAL A 885 -10.51 -13.87 -0.76
C VAL A 885 -9.55 -12.84 -0.16
N ASP A 886 -9.98 -11.58 -0.07
CA ASP A 886 -9.14 -10.50 0.48
C ASP A 886 -8.92 -10.68 1.99
N THR A 887 -9.90 -11.25 2.71
CA THR A 887 -9.75 -11.63 4.13
C THR A 887 -8.67 -12.70 4.32
N MET A 888 -8.63 -13.74 3.47
CA MET A 888 -7.60 -14.77 3.53
C MET A 888 -6.22 -14.23 3.15
N CYS A 889 -6.12 -13.37 2.13
CA CYS A 889 -4.87 -12.68 1.80
C CYS A 889 -4.31 -11.90 3.01
N GLN A 890 -5.15 -11.14 3.71
CA GLN A 890 -4.72 -10.41 4.91
C GLN A 890 -4.40 -11.33 6.10
N ALA A 891 -5.22 -12.35 6.34
CA ALA A 891 -5.03 -13.27 7.47
C ALA A 891 -3.73 -14.07 7.34
N VAL A 892 -3.39 -14.51 6.13
CA VAL A 892 -2.09 -15.15 5.88
C VAL A 892 -0.97 -14.10 5.89
N GLY A 893 -1.20 -12.92 5.30
CA GLY A 893 -0.21 -11.86 5.24
C GLY A 893 0.23 -11.31 6.59
N VAL A 894 -0.68 -11.26 7.57
CA VAL A 894 -0.34 -10.78 8.93
C VAL A 894 0.67 -11.70 9.61
N ALA A 895 0.67 -12.99 9.26
CA ALA A 895 1.65 -13.94 9.77
C ALA A 895 3.08 -13.63 9.31
N SER A 896 3.25 -13.10 8.09
CA SER A 896 4.56 -12.60 7.62
C SER A 896 5.03 -11.42 8.48
N ARG A 897 4.13 -10.45 8.70
CA ARG A 897 4.43 -9.24 9.49
C ARG A 897 4.79 -9.56 10.94
N VAL A 898 4.05 -10.46 11.57
CA VAL A 898 4.36 -11.00 12.90
C VAL A 898 5.68 -11.75 12.90
N SER A 899 5.93 -12.58 11.87
CA SER A 899 7.16 -13.38 11.78
C SER A 899 8.41 -12.52 11.68
N ILE A 900 8.36 -11.34 11.04
CA ILE A 900 9.48 -10.38 10.98
C ILE A 900 9.90 -9.93 12.39
N LEU A 901 8.94 -9.75 13.29
CA LEU A 901 9.22 -9.36 14.67
C LEU A 901 9.69 -10.56 15.49
N LEU A 902 8.94 -11.66 15.45
CA LEU A 902 9.20 -12.83 16.31
C LEU A 902 10.43 -13.64 15.87
N SER A 903 10.91 -13.50 14.63
CA SER A 903 12.14 -14.16 14.18
C SER A 903 13.41 -13.56 14.78
N LYS A 904 13.32 -12.37 15.38
CA LYS A 904 14.45 -11.69 16.02
C LYS A 904 14.63 -12.21 17.44
N GLU A 905 15.88 -12.39 17.84
CA GLU A 905 16.22 -12.68 19.25
C GLU A 905 16.07 -11.44 20.11
N GLU A 906 16.46 -10.28 19.57
CA GLU A 906 16.43 -8.98 20.21
C GLU A 906 15.96 -7.88 19.26
N ILE A 907 15.40 -6.80 19.83
CA ILE A 907 15.12 -5.55 19.13
C ILE A 907 15.82 -4.39 19.84
N GLU A 908 16.11 -3.33 19.09
CA GLU A 908 16.71 -2.11 19.61
C GLU A 908 15.61 -1.09 19.94
N ALA A 909 15.62 -0.58 21.18
CA ALA A 909 14.81 0.57 21.57
C ALA A 909 15.39 1.86 20.98
N GLU A 910 14.54 2.85 20.76
CA GLU A 910 15.02 4.17 20.36
C GLU A 910 15.90 4.78 21.45
N GLY A 911 17.02 5.38 21.05
CA GLY A 911 18.03 5.96 21.95
C GLY A 911 17.63 7.32 22.53
N ILE A 912 16.48 7.88 22.13
CA ILE A 912 15.96 9.18 22.58
C ILE A 912 15.25 9.11 23.95
N THR A 913 15.82 8.36 24.89
CA THR A 913 15.22 8.15 26.21
C THR A 913 15.44 9.34 27.15
N SER A 914 14.59 9.44 28.17
CA SER A 914 14.82 10.39 29.27
C SER A 914 15.91 9.86 30.20
N MET A 915 16.77 10.75 30.68
CA MET A 915 17.84 10.47 31.63
C MET A 915 17.66 11.34 32.87
N VAL A 916 17.90 10.77 34.04
CA VAL A 916 17.78 11.49 35.32
C VAL A 916 19.18 11.80 35.84
N ASP A 917 19.45 13.07 36.11
CA ASP A 917 20.55 13.52 36.93
C ASP A 917 20.19 13.25 38.40
N GLU A 918 20.85 12.24 38.98
CA GLU A 918 20.58 11.81 40.35
C GLU A 918 21.00 12.88 41.37
N ASP A 919 21.96 13.76 41.08
CA ASP A 919 22.41 14.79 42.01
C ASP A 919 21.36 15.90 42.15
N LEU A 920 20.70 16.24 41.04
CA LEU A 920 19.62 17.24 41.01
C LEU A 920 18.26 16.66 41.45
N CYS A 921 18.04 15.36 41.30
CA CYS A 921 16.75 14.74 41.55
C CYS A 921 16.40 14.72 43.05
N ILE A 922 15.28 15.35 43.42
CA ILE A 922 14.78 15.35 44.80
C ILE A 922 13.75 14.24 45.10
N GLY A 923 13.45 13.38 44.13
CA GLY A 923 12.50 12.26 44.30
C GLY A 923 11.04 12.69 44.53
N CYS A 924 10.59 13.80 43.94
CA CYS A 924 9.25 14.36 44.17
C CYS A 924 8.08 13.55 43.56
N GLY A 925 8.34 12.62 42.64
CA GLY A 925 7.31 11.75 42.03
C GLY A 925 6.49 12.36 40.89
N ILE A 926 6.66 13.64 40.57
CA ILE A 926 5.92 14.29 39.46
C ILE A 926 6.16 13.52 38.16
N CYS A 927 7.42 13.22 37.84
CA CYS A 927 7.81 12.53 36.61
C CYS A 927 7.17 11.14 36.46
N GLU A 928 7.02 10.40 37.56
CA GLU A 928 6.35 9.09 37.59
C GLU A 928 4.85 9.25 37.30
N SER A 929 4.20 10.24 37.90
CA SER A 929 2.76 10.49 37.73
C SER A 929 2.35 10.92 36.32
N VAL A 930 3.25 11.57 35.57
CA VAL A 930 2.97 12.09 34.22
C VAL A 930 3.41 11.15 33.11
N CYS A 931 4.10 10.04 33.42
CA CYS A 931 4.63 9.14 32.40
C CYS A 931 3.54 8.19 31.89
N PRO A 932 3.08 8.32 30.63
CA PRO A 932 2.00 7.47 30.11
C PRO A 932 2.45 6.01 29.87
N PHE A 933 3.76 5.76 29.90
CA PHE A 933 4.38 4.45 29.63
C PHE A 933 4.88 3.76 30.90
N MET A 934 4.70 4.37 32.08
CA MET A 934 5.26 3.89 33.36
C MET A 934 6.76 3.57 33.25
N ALA A 935 7.46 4.33 32.41
CA ALA A 935 8.86 4.14 32.10
C ALA A 935 9.78 4.76 33.15
N ILE A 936 9.29 5.66 33.98
CA ILE A 936 10.05 6.30 35.06
C ILE A 936 9.33 6.08 36.38
N LYS A 937 10.06 5.67 37.41
CA LYS A 937 9.53 5.44 38.76
C LYS A 937 10.43 6.06 39.81
N VAL A 938 9.88 6.44 40.95
CA VAL A 938 10.68 6.84 42.11
C VAL A 938 11.05 5.60 42.92
N VAL A 939 12.34 5.35 43.01
CA VAL A 939 12.94 4.26 43.77
C VAL A 939 13.74 4.80 44.95
N GLU A 940 13.95 3.95 45.96
CA GLU A 940 14.86 4.26 47.06
C GLU A 940 16.26 3.78 46.70
N LYS A 941 17.22 4.72 46.67
CA LYS A 941 18.62 4.47 46.33
C LYS A 941 19.50 5.20 47.32
N ASP A 942 20.41 4.49 47.98
CA ASP A 942 21.32 5.03 49.01
C ASP A 942 20.61 5.86 50.11
N GLY A 943 19.43 5.42 50.55
CA GLY A 943 18.61 6.09 51.57
C GLY A 943 17.95 7.40 51.12
N ARG A 944 17.96 7.70 49.81
CA ARG A 944 17.27 8.85 49.21
C ARG A 944 16.31 8.37 48.11
N LYS A 945 15.20 9.09 47.95
CA LYS A 945 14.28 8.84 46.83
C LYS A 945 14.83 9.47 45.56
N LYS A 946 14.95 8.70 44.49
CA LYS A 946 15.43 9.14 43.18
C LYS A 946 14.52 8.59 42.09
N ALA A 947 14.34 9.35 41.01
CA ALA A 947 13.64 8.86 39.85
C ALA A 947 14.59 8.01 39.00
N GLU A 948 14.12 6.88 38.48
CA GLU A 948 14.87 5.96 37.63
C GLU A 948 14.05 5.64 36.38
N VAL A 949 14.70 5.69 35.21
CA VAL A 949 14.07 5.42 33.91
C VAL A 949 14.41 4.02 33.44
N THR A 950 13.39 3.22 33.19
CA THR A 950 13.47 2.00 32.39
C THR A 950 13.51 2.38 30.90
N ASN A 951 14.71 2.50 30.34
CA ASN A 951 14.97 2.99 28.99
C ASN A 951 14.15 2.24 27.91
N VAL A 952 14.06 0.91 27.99
CA VAL A 952 13.26 0.10 27.05
C VAL A 952 11.76 0.44 27.02
N LYS A 953 11.21 0.98 28.12
CA LYS A 953 9.82 1.47 28.20
C LYS A 953 9.68 2.93 27.76
N CYS A 954 10.77 3.69 27.77
CA CYS A 954 10.75 5.11 27.47
C CYS A 954 10.60 5.34 25.97
N LYS A 955 9.46 5.90 25.55
CA LYS A 955 9.21 6.28 24.14
C LYS A 955 9.69 7.69 23.80
N GLY A 956 10.52 8.30 24.64
CA GLY A 956 11.08 9.63 24.38
C GLY A 956 10.00 10.71 24.14
N CYS A 957 8.92 10.74 24.93
CA CYS A 957 7.90 11.77 24.73
C CYS A 957 8.25 13.13 25.35
N GLY A 958 9.33 13.22 26.14
CA GLY A 958 9.77 14.45 26.80
C GLY A 958 8.90 14.95 27.95
N VAL A 959 7.71 14.38 28.18
CA VAL A 959 6.73 14.87 29.19
C VAL A 959 7.33 14.95 30.59
N CYS A 960 8.10 13.94 31.00
CA CYS A 960 8.73 13.93 32.32
C CYS A 960 9.88 14.95 32.45
N ALA A 961 10.64 15.20 31.38
CA ALA A 961 11.67 16.23 31.32
C ALA A 961 11.03 17.62 31.46
N ALA A 962 10.02 17.91 30.64
CA ALA A 962 9.28 19.17 30.68
C ALA A 962 8.57 19.44 32.03
N SER A 963 8.19 18.38 32.75
CA SER A 963 7.53 18.50 34.06
C SER A 963 8.51 18.59 35.25
N CYS A 964 9.82 18.40 35.02
CA CYS A 964 10.80 18.38 36.11
C CYS A 964 11.14 19.80 36.58
N THR A 965 10.61 20.19 37.74
CA THR A 965 10.87 21.51 38.33
C THR A 965 12.32 21.75 38.72
N MET A 966 13.08 20.68 38.97
CA MET A 966 14.51 20.74 39.28
C MET A 966 15.40 20.72 38.04
N ARG A 967 14.83 20.53 36.83
CA ARG A 967 15.55 20.23 35.59
C ARG A 967 16.55 19.07 35.73
N ALA A 968 16.22 18.13 36.61
CA ALA A 968 16.99 16.91 36.84
C ALA A 968 16.74 15.83 35.78
N ILE A 969 15.88 16.09 34.80
CA ILE A 969 15.52 15.12 33.77
C ILE A 969 15.75 15.77 32.42
N THR A 970 16.56 15.13 31.59
CA THR A 970 16.87 15.57 30.22
C THR A 970 16.45 14.49 29.24
N MET A 971 15.87 14.89 28.10
CA MET A 971 15.59 13.96 27.01
C MET A 971 16.79 13.90 26.07
N ARG A 972 17.36 12.71 25.88
CA ARG A 972 18.45 12.51 24.91
C ARG A 972 17.99 12.89 23.52
N HIS A 973 18.91 13.48 22.74
CA HIS A 973 18.65 13.99 21.38
C HIS A 973 17.65 15.16 21.29
N PHE A 974 17.06 15.60 22.41
CA PHE A 974 16.21 16.78 22.55
C PHE A 974 16.49 17.49 23.88
N THR A 975 17.77 17.79 24.14
CA THR A 975 18.20 18.46 25.36
C THR A 975 17.76 19.93 25.37
N ASP A 976 17.66 20.55 26.55
CA ASP A 976 17.33 21.98 26.66
C ASP A 976 18.28 22.84 25.82
N ASP A 977 19.59 22.56 25.86
CA ASP A 977 20.59 23.30 25.09
C ASP A 977 20.41 23.13 23.59
N GLN A 978 20.06 21.92 23.11
CA GLN A 978 19.75 21.65 21.71
C GLN A 978 18.53 22.46 21.25
N LEU A 979 17.44 22.46 22.03
CA LEU A 979 16.20 23.17 21.70
C LEU A 979 16.38 24.71 21.77
N ILE A 980 17.12 25.21 22.77
CA ILE A 980 17.43 26.64 22.89
C ILE A 980 18.33 27.09 21.74
N ALA A 981 19.26 26.25 21.27
CA ALA A 981 20.09 26.58 20.12
C ALA A 981 19.27 26.73 18.83
N GLU A 982 18.26 25.87 18.60
CA GLU A 982 17.30 26.03 17.51
C GLU A 982 16.54 27.36 17.60
N GLU A 983 15.96 27.64 18.76
CA GLU A 983 15.18 28.85 19.00
C GLU A 983 16.01 30.12 18.76
N ARG A 984 17.20 30.20 19.37
CA ARG A 984 18.10 31.35 19.22
C ARG A 984 18.54 31.55 17.78
N ALA A 985 18.85 30.47 17.06
CA ALA A 985 19.26 30.55 15.67
C ALA A 985 18.20 31.23 14.79
N ILE A 986 16.92 31.00 15.07
CA ILE A 986 15.81 31.63 14.34
C ILE A 986 15.58 33.08 14.80
N LEU A 987 15.72 33.36 16.10
CA LEU A 987 15.47 34.70 16.67
C LEU A 987 16.58 35.73 16.41
N GLU A 988 17.82 35.30 16.19
CA GLU A 988 18.96 36.16 15.85
C GLU A 988 18.97 36.64 14.38
N ALA A 989 17.80 36.67 13.71
CA ALA A 989 17.63 36.95 12.28
C ALA A 989 17.23 38.40 11.96
#